data_AF-A0A8D6ZL33-F1
#
_entry.id   AF-A0A8D6ZL33-F1
#
_cell.length_a   1.000
_cell.length_b   1.000
_cell.length_c   1.000
_cell.angle_alpha   90.00
_cell.angle_beta   90.00
_cell.angle_gamma   90.00
#
_symmetry.space_group_name_H-M   'P 1'
#
loop_
_entity.id
_entity.type
_entity.pdbx_description
1 polymer ?
#
loop_
_entity_poly.entity_id
_entity_poly.type
_entity_poly.pdbx_seq_one_letter_code
_entity_poly.pdbx_strand_id
1 'polypeptide(L)'
;MEASQGGVFGCTGSSPSMESVRVGNEIEEASVETPVESEEDKVYVAVAAELEAGLTTLLWAIKNKHGAKAVVIVHVHSPTQMIPMMGGSFLASSLSAVQVSAYRQMERDKMNKRLDEYLAVCLRLKVRAEKLVIENDDVTRGLVELIAQFGITKLAMGAAADKRYSKKMKELKSKTATGVNQQADPSCMIWFVCKGKLIYTRYAYAQTICHTIRMHLVSNFKFIHKDYDLEQSNNESDFLYELQMKSIITAGFVIRLMKNSPSKTPNQDRRLSKPGSSTNPCEEISSHSQRSDNLSVSNTDKEVIYSWSVSLPSDGESEAGSVSLSPVHDSEDLQFSYLHHELEDSDSHSDLFNKLQAVLKEVENLKREAFEESCKYRKAETQLMLSRQKAKASENLYAKEVRYRKEIEEALDREKLEVEKLKNQHAAVLKQLQNAIDENLELGHKLTESICTTRDFEEKISANCHLLHSLQEKCDTLQRERDGAVKEAEELRHKAVWTNAGISWPLSLEFSYLELEQATQNFNNSLMIGKGGFGKVYKGFLRNTTVAIKMLHPKSLQGQNEFNQEVAVLSKVRHPNLVTLIGACSDVLALIYEFLPNGSLEDCLACINSTPPLTWQVRTRIIGEICSALIFLHSNKPHAVVHGDLKPDNILLDSNLVSKLGDFGICRFLIESNTSATPYHKTHPKGTIAYIDPEFLATGELTPQSDVYAFGIIILRLLTGKPAPGIAREVQKALDDGYLHAMVDQSAGNWPFVQAKQLAHLGLRCSDTSRRNRPDLVAEIWRVVEPMMKAASLSVSSVSYNSFSEENYQIPSYFICPIFQEVMSDPLIAADGFTYEAEAIKGWIDSGHETSPMTNLQLPNCELIPNRTLRSAIQEWLQMQQRS
;
A
#
# COMPACT_ATOMS: atom_id res chain seq x y z
N MET A 1 43.99 -63.81 21.87
CA MET A 1 44.50 -63.40 20.54
C MET A 1 43.31 -63.04 19.67
N GLU A 2 43.53 -62.08 18.78
CA GLU A 2 42.59 -61.39 17.88
C GLU A 2 41.90 -62.30 16.83
N ALA A 3 40.83 -61.90 16.11
CA ALA A 3 39.81 -60.86 16.34
C ALA A 3 38.62 -61.02 15.34
N SER A 4 37.45 -60.46 15.71
CA SER A 4 36.33 -59.92 14.88
C SER A 4 36.10 -60.42 13.43
N GLN A 5 34.98 -61.11 13.13
CA GLN A 5 33.65 -60.59 12.70
C GLN A 5 33.63 -60.00 11.26
N GLY A 6 32.67 -60.26 10.35
CA GLY A 6 31.26 -60.74 10.44
C GLY A 6 30.29 -59.61 10.00
N GLY A 7 29.15 -59.79 9.31
CA GLY A 7 28.46 -60.98 8.76
C GLY A 7 27.02 -60.64 8.28
N VAL A 8 26.40 -61.51 7.44
CA VAL A 8 25.05 -61.47 6.79
C VAL A 8 23.88 -61.86 7.75
N PHE A 9 22.55 -61.74 7.50
CA PHE A 9 21.63 -61.83 6.32
C PHE A 9 20.36 -60.91 6.52
N GLY A 10 19.30 -60.82 5.69
CA GLY A 10 19.02 -61.31 4.31
C GLY A 10 17.59 -61.88 4.03
N CYS A 11 16.70 -61.09 3.38
CA CYS A 11 15.48 -61.46 2.61
C CYS A 11 14.17 -62.01 3.29
N THR A 12 13.07 -61.93 2.51
CA THR A 12 11.69 -62.52 2.65
C THR A 12 10.69 -61.81 3.60
N GLY A 13 9.37 -61.73 3.34
CA GLY A 13 8.52 -62.11 2.19
C GLY A 13 6.99 -61.88 2.43
N SER A 14 6.14 -62.27 1.46
CA SER A 14 4.67 -62.51 1.55
C SER A 14 3.64 -61.38 1.28
N SER A 15 2.59 -61.73 0.52
CA SER A 15 1.37 -60.96 0.20
C SER A 15 0.11 -61.61 0.81
N PRO A 16 -1.08 -60.96 0.74
CA PRO A 16 -2.22 -61.65 0.14
C PRO A 16 -3.20 -60.79 -0.72
N SER A 17 -4.08 -61.52 -1.41
CA SER A 17 -5.27 -61.20 -2.25
C SER A 17 -6.49 -60.67 -1.46
N MET A 18 -7.67 -60.32 -2.00
CA MET A 18 -8.23 -59.88 -3.31
C MET A 18 -9.77 -59.95 -3.20
N GLU A 19 -10.56 -58.89 -3.40
CA GLU A 19 -11.97 -59.00 -3.86
C GLU A 19 -12.61 -57.63 -4.22
N SER A 20 -13.79 -57.68 -4.86
CA SER A 20 -14.47 -56.57 -5.55
C SER A 20 -15.82 -56.19 -4.94
N VAL A 21 -16.32 -54.95 -5.19
CA VAL A 21 -17.67 -54.67 -5.75
C VAL A 21 -17.87 -53.15 -5.94
N ARG A 22 -18.72 -52.76 -6.90
CA ARG A 22 -19.17 -51.36 -7.14
C ARG A 22 -20.40 -51.02 -6.28
N VAL A 23 -20.54 -49.75 -5.90
CA VAL A 23 -21.71 -48.86 -6.09
C VAL A 23 -21.38 -47.56 -5.35
N GLY A 24 -21.74 -46.40 -5.91
CA GLY A 24 -21.34 -45.09 -5.38
C GLY A 24 -22.36 -44.49 -4.41
N ASN A 25 -22.03 -43.30 -3.90
CA ASN A 25 -22.96 -42.17 -3.82
C ASN A 25 -22.20 -40.86 -3.64
N GLU A 26 -22.88 -39.76 -3.97
CA GLU A 26 -22.42 -38.39 -3.83
C GLU A 26 -22.29 -37.99 -2.36
N ILE A 27 -21.25 -37.21 -2.03
CA ILE A 27 -21.24 -36.32 -0.87
C ILE A 27 -20.65 -34.99 -1.33
N GLU A 28 -21.48 -33.96 -1.37
CA GLU A 28 -21.03 -32.57 -1.33
C GLU A 28 -20.41 -32.31 0.04
N GLU A 29 -19.25 -31.65 0.12
CA GLU A 29 -18.87 -31.02 1.38
C GLU A 29 -18.03 -29.74 1.19
N ALA A 30 -18.64 -28.65 1.68
CA ALA A 30 -18.03 -27.42 2.17
C ALA A 30 -16.95 -26.72 1.32
N SER A 31 -17.38 -25.74 0.52
CA SER A 31 -16.53 -24.60 0.14
C SER A 31 -16.12 -23.80 1.39
N VAL A 32 -14.95 -24.10 1.95
CA VAL A 32 -14.31 -23.23 2.95
C VAL A 32 -13.84 -21.96 2.23
N GLU A 33 -14.59 -20.86 2.42
CA GLU A 33 -14.17 -19.54 1.96
C GLU A 33 -12.88 -19.13 2.68
N THR A 34 -11.76 -19.21 1.96
CA THR A 34 -10.48 -18.66 2.44
C THR A 34 -10.48 -17.14 2.23
N PRO A 35 -9.90 -16.35 3.16
CA PRO A 35 -9.90 -14.90 3.02
C PRO A 35 -9.19 -14.44 1.74
N VAL A 36 -9.72 -13.39 1.12
CA VAL A 36 -9.11 -12.75 -0.06
C VAL A 36 -7.84 -12.01 0.38
N GLU A 37 -6.71 -12.74 0.44
CA GLU A 37 -5.38 -12.16 0.59
C GLU A 37 -5.03 -11.36 -0.67
N SER A 38 -4.63 -10.10 -0.50
CA SER A 38 -4.24 -9.17 -1.57
C SER A 38 -3.15 -9.73 -2.49
N GLU A 39 -3.34 -9.66 -3.81
CA GLU A 39 -2.42 -10.24 -4.81
C GLU A 39 -0.99 -9.66 -4.79
N GLU A 40 -0.79 -8.49 -4.15
CA GLU A 40 0.51 -7.80 -4.07
C GLU A 40 1.64 -8.62 -3.40
N ASP A 41 1.27 -9.65 -2.62
CA ASP A 41 2.18 -10.51 -1.85
C ASP A 41 2.64 -11.80 -2.56
N LYS A 42 2.29 -11.99 -3.85
CA LYS A 42 2.68 -13.16 -4.66
C LYS A 42 3.82 -12.85 -5.65
N VAL A 43 4.66 -13.86 -5.94
CA VAL A 43 5.65 -13.82 -7.04
C VAL A 43 5.36 -14.94 -8.03
N TYR A 44 5.20 -14.57 -9.30
CA TYR A 44 4.85 -15.50 -10.38
C TYR A 44 6.14 -15.99 -11.07
N VAL A 45 6.18 -17.27 -11.47
CA VAL A 45 7.35 -17.90 -12.07
C VAL A 45 6.94 -18.66 -13.32
N ALA A 46 7.29 -18.13 -14.50
CA ALA A 46 7.01 -18.80 -15.77
C ALA A 46 7.99 -19.96 -15.99
N VAL A 47 7.49 -21.19 -15.95
CA VAL A 47 8.29 -22.41 -16.13
C VAL A 47 8.21 -22.96 -17.56
N ALA A 48 9.38 -23.31 -18.09
CA ALA A 48 9.50 -23.97 -19.38
C ALA A 48 8.96 -25.42 -19.33
N ALA A 49 8.65 -25.98 -20.50
CA ALA A 49 8.28 -27.39 -20.63
C ALA A 49 9.43 -28.35 -20.23
N GLU A 50 10.69 -27.90 -20.31
CA GLU A 50 11.89 -28.61 -19.85
C GLU A 50 12.12 -28.35 -18.34
N LEU A 51 12.18 -29.43 -17.56
CA LEU A 51 12.25 -29.37 -16.08
C LEU A 51 13.52 -28.66 -15.58
N GLU A 52 14.70 -28.98 -16.15
CA GLU A 52 15.98 -28.41 -15.70
C GLU A 52 16.03 -26.88 -15.86
N ALA A 53 15.57 -26.38 -17.02
CA ALA A 53 15.54 -24.96 -17.34
C ALA A 53 14.63 -24.18 -16.37
N GLY A 54 13.42 -24.69 -16.13
CA GLY A 54 12.48 -24.07 -15.20
C GLY A 54 12.92 -24.15 -13.74
N LEU A 55 13.56 -25.24 -13.32
CA LEU A 55 14.02 -25.40 -11.93
C LEU A 55 15.06 -24.34 -11.55
N THR A 56 15.99 -23.98 -12.45
CA THR A 56 16.96 -22.92 -12.15
C THR A 56 16.32 -21.53 -12.01
N THR A 57 15.21 -21.29 -12.70
CA THR A 57 14.42 -20.05 -12.61
C THR A 57 13.61 -20.02 -11.31
N LEU A 58 12.95 -21.14 -10.96
CA LEU A 58 12.20 -21.31 -9.72
C LEU A 58 13.08 -21.17 -8.47
N LEU A 59 14.24 -21.83 -8.44
CA LEU A 59 15.19 -21.72 -7.32
C LEU A 59 15.74 -20.29 -7.17
N TRP A 60 15.97 -19.58 -8.27
CA TRP A 60 16.36 -18.17 -8.22
C TRP A 60 15.23 -17.29 -7.65
N ALA A 61 13.99 -17.49 -8.10
CA ALA A 61 12.82 -16.74 -7.60
C ALA A 61 12.57 -17.02 -6.11
N ILE A 62 12.67 -18.28 -5.67
CA ILE A 62 12.53 -18.68 -4.25
C ILE A 62 13.62 -18.05 -3.37
N LYS A 63 14.84 -17.87 -3.89
CA LYS A 63 15.93 -17.19 -3.17
C LYS A 63 15.76 -15.67 -3.11
N ASN A 64 15.10 -15.07 -4.10
CA ASN A 64 14.97 -13.62 -4.27
C ASN A 64 13.50 -13.16 -4.24
N LYS A 65 12.69 -13.65 -3.31
CA LYS A 65 11.24 -13.37 -3.26
C LYS A 65 10.86 -11.91 -2.94
N HIS A 66 11.80 -11.05 -2.57
CA HIS A 66 11.56 -9.64 -2.24
C HIS A 66 10.35 -9.41 -1.30
N GLY A 67 10.22 -10.23 -0.25
CA GLY A 67 9.15 -10.15 0.76
C GLY A 67 7.89 -10.98 0.50
N ALA A 68 7.70 -11.53 -0.71
CA ALA A 68 6.49 -12.26 -1.09
C ALA A 68 6.26 -13.55 -0.27
N LYS A 69 5.01 -13.74 0.18
CA LYS A 69 4.57 -14.86 1.03
C LYS A 69 4.39 -16.16 0.25
N ALA A 70 3.97 -16.09 -1.01
CA ALA A 70 3.69 -17.25 -1.86
C ALA A 70 4.32 -17.16 -3.26
N VAL A 71 4.49 -18.31 -3.91
CA VAL A 71 5.03 -18.43 -5.29
C VAL A 71 4.00 -19.09 -6.20
N VAL A 72 3.66 -18.46 -7.32
CA VAL A 72 2.74 -19.03 -8.32
C VAL A 72 3.55 -19.57 -9.50
N ILE A 73 3.46 -20.87 -9.76
CA ILE A 73 4.09 -21.52 -10.91
C ILE A 73 3.17 -21.33 -12.12
N VAL A 74 3.64 -20.57 -13.11
CA VAL A 74 2.89 -20.21 -14.32
C VAL A 74 3.36 -21.05 -15.50
N HIS A 75 2.41 -21.66 -16.22
CA HIS A 75 2.70 -22.38 -17.45
C HIS A 75 1.66 -22.08 -18.55
N VAL A 76 2.15 -21.81 -19.76
CA VAL A 76 1.31 -21.68 -20.96
C VAL A 76 1.39 -22.97 -21.75
N HIS A 77 0.29 -23.70 -21.79
CA HIS A 77 0.13 -24.89 -22.61
C HIS A 77 -0.17 -24.49 -24.05
N SER A 78 0.75 -24.79 -24.98
CA SER A 78 0.57 -24.64 -26.42
C SER A 78 0.37 -26.04 -27.02
N PRO A 79 -0.87 -26.44 -27.36
CA PRO A 79 -1.16 -27.82 -27.75
C PRO A 79 -0.57 -28.17 -29.12
N THR A 80 0.15 -29.29 -29.25
CA THR A 80 0.85 -29.60 -30.52
C THR A 80 -0.13 -29.80 -31.70
N GLN A 81 0.03 -29.03 -32.78
CA GLN A 81 -0.79 -29.19 -33.98
C GLN A 81 -0.52 -30.51 -34.73
N MET A 82 0.66 -31.09 -34.54
CA MET A 82 1.00 -32.45 -34.98
C MET A 82 0.86 -33.42 -33.81
N ILE A 83 0.14 -34.51 -34.03
CA ILE A 83 -0.14 -35.57 -33.06
C ILE A 83 0.56 -36.87 -33.50
N PRO A 84 1.55 -37.38 -32.73
CA PRO A 84 2.23 -38.63 -33.05
C PRO A 84 1.36 -39.85 -32.75
N MET A 85 1.13 -40.70 -33.74
CA MET A 85 0.40 -41.97 -33.63
C MET A 85 1.05 -43.04 -34.52
N MET A 86 1.17 -44.28 -34.03
CA MET A 86 1.60 -45.45 -34.80
C MET A 86 2.88 -45.24 -35.64
N GLY A 87 3.86 -44.49 -35.12
CA GLY A 87 5.13 -44.19 -35.80
C GLY A 87 5.09 -43.03 -36.81
N GLY A 88 3.93 -42.45 -37.09
CA GLY A 88 3.75 -41.23 -37.88
C GLY A 88 3.38 -40.01 -37.04
N SER A 89 3.39 -38.83 -37.64
CA SER A 89 2.85 -37.60 -37.06
C SER A 89 1.77 -37.03 -37.98
N PHE A 90 0.56 -36.85 -37.45
CA PHE A 90 -0.62 -36.44 -38.20
C PHE A 90 -1.08 -35.06 -37.75
N LEU A 91 -1.67 -34.26 -38.65
CA LEU A 91 -2.22 -32.96 -38.30
C LEU A 91 -3.49 -33.16 -37.46
N ALA A 92 -3.70 -32.37 -36.40
CA ALA A 92 -4.84 -32.54 -35.50
C ALA A 92 -6.20 -32.48 -36.21
N SER A 93 -6.34 -31.65 -37.26
CA SER A 93 -7.55 -31.57 -38.11
C SER A 93 -7.77 -32.78 -39.03
N SER A 94 -6.78 -33.67 -39.17
CA SER A 94 -6.86 -34.90 -39.98
C SER A 94 -7.20 -36.16 -39.16
N LEU A 95 -7.38 -36.01 -37.84
CA LEU A 95 -7.70 -37.10 -36.91
C LEU A 95 -9.14 -36.98 -36.39
N SER A 96 -9.70 -38.08 -35.89
CA SER A 96 -11.03 -38.03 -35.27
C SER A 96 -11.00 -37.27 -33.94
N ALA A 97 -12.11 -36.61 -33.60
CA ALA A 97 -12.24 -35.84 -32.36
C ALA A 97 -11.92 -36.67 -31.09
N VAL A 98 -12.20 -37.98 -31.11
CA VAL A 98 -11.86 -38.92 -30.01
C VAL A 98 -10.34 -39.13 -29.90
N GLN A 99 -9.63 -39.27 -31.02
CA GLN A 99 -8.17 -39.42 -31.03
C GLN A 99 -7.47 -38.12 -30.60
N VAL A 100 -7.96 -36.97 -31.07
CA VAL A 100 -7.44 -35.65 -30.70
C VAL A 100 -7.64 -35.40 -29.20
N SER A 101 -8.85 -35.60 -28.68
CA SER A 101 -9.14 -35.38 -27.25
C SER A 101 -8.37 -36.34 -26.33
N ALA A 102 -8.23 -37.62 -26.69
CA ALA A 102 -7.43 -38.57 -25.94
C ALA A 102 -5.94 -38.18 -25.90
N TYR A 103 -5.37 -37.73 -27.03
CA TYR A 103 -3.99 -37.25 -27.04
C TYR A 103 -3.81 -35.96 -26.22
N ARG A 104 -4.72 -34.99 -26.37
CA ARG A 104 -4.73 -33.74 -25.57
C ARG A 104 -4.83 -34.01 -24.07
N GLN A 105 -5.61 -35.01 -23.67
CA GLN A 105 -5.68 -35.40 -22.26
C GLN A 105 -4.33 -35.95 -21.77
N MET A 106 -3.71 -36.89 -22.50
CA MET A 106 -2.35 -37.37 -22.18
C MET A 106 -1.32 -36.23 -22.16
N GLU A 107 -1.46 -35.22 -23.02
CA GLU A 107 -0.61 -34.03 -23.06
C GLU A 107 -0.74 -33.21 -21.76
N ARG A 108 -1.98 -32.94 -21.32
CA ARG A 108 -2.29 -32.28 -20.04
C ARG A 108 -1.87 -33.10 -18.82
N ASP A 109 -2.02 -34.42 -18.83
CA ASP A 109 -1.63 -35.28 -17.71
C ASP A 109 -0.10 -35.27 -17.53
N LYS A 110 0.66 -35.32 -18.64
CA LYS A 110 2.12 -35.18 -18.64
C LYS A 110 2.57 -33.80 -18.16
N MET A 111 1.87 -32.75 -18.56
CA MET A 111 2.11 -31.38 -18.09
C MET A 111 1.85 -31.25 -16.59
N ASN A 112 0.68 -31.69 -16.11
CA ASN A 112 0.31 -31.65 -14.69
C ASN A 112 1.36 -32.36 -13.82
N LYS A 113 1.78 -33.57 -14.22
CA LYS A 113 2.83 -34.31 -13.51
C LYS A 113 4.13 -33.52 -13.35
N ARG A 114 4.55 -32.75 -14.37
CA ARG A 114 5.74 -31.86 -14.27
C ARG A 114 5.49 -30.66 -13.36
N LEU A 115 4.29 -30.08 -13.37
CA LEU A 115 3.92 -28.98 -12.47
C LEU A 115 3.90 -29.44 -11.01
N ASP A 116 3.46 -30.67 -10.76
CA ASP A 116 3.45 -31.29 -9.44
C ASP A 116 4.88 -31.60 -8.94
N GLU A 117 5.82 -31.92 -9.84
CA GLU A 117 7.26 -31.99 -9.51
C GLU A 117 7.84 -30.64 -9.05
N TYR A 118 7.45 -29.52 -9.69
CA TYR A 118 7.83 -28.17 -9.24
C TYR A 118 7.21 -27.83 -7.87
N LEU A 119 5.94 -28.18 -7.65
CA LEU A 119 5.27 -28.01 -6.34
C LEU A 119 5.97 -28.84 -5.25
N ALA A 120 6.39 -30.07 -5.54
CA ALA A 120 7.15 -30.90 -4.61
C ALA A 120 8.50 -30.28 -4.22
N VAL A 121 9.17 -29.56 -5.14
CA VAL A 121 10.38 -28.78 -4.83
C VAL A 121 10.05 -27.58 -3.91
N CYS A 122 8.95 -26.86 -4.16
CA CYS A 122 8.49 -25.78 -3.27
C CYS A 122 8.17 -26.29 -1.86
N LEU A 123 7.45 -27.42 -1.74
CA LEU A 123 7.11 -28.05 -0.46
C LEU A 123 8.37 -28.47 0.32
N ARG A 124 9.35 -29.08 -0.34
CA ARG A 124 10.65 -29.42 0.26
C ARG A 124 11.42 -28.20 0.77
N LEU A 125 11.22 -27.03 0.17
CA LEU A 125 11.81 -25.75 0.57
C LEU A 125 10.91 -24.96 1.55
N LYS A 126 9.80 -25.55 2.05
CA LYS A 126 8.82 -24.93 2.94
C LYS A 126 8.22 -23.63 2.37
N VAL A 127 7.90 -23.64 1.08
CA VAL A 127 7.30 -22.52 0.35
C VAL A 127 5.85 -22.82 0.01
N ARG A 128 4.91 -21.96 0.41
CA ARG A 128 3.53 -21.97 -0.13
C ARG A 128 3.60 -21.70 -1.62
N ALA A 129 3.09 -22.63 -2.42
CA ALA A 129 3.09 -22.52 -3.87
C ALA A 129 1.78 -23.01 -4.49
N GLU A 130 1.36 -22.32 -5.56
CA GLU A 130 0.12 -22.54 -6.30
C GLU A 130 0.50 -22.75 -7.79
N LYS A 131 -0.32 -23.44 -8.59
CA LYS A 131 -0.11 -23.60 -10.04
C LYS A 131 -1.18 -22.88 -10.85
N LEU A 132 -0.77 -22.14 -11.87
CA LEU A 132 -1.62 -21.40 -12.80
C LEU A 132 -1.28 -21.82 -14.23
N VAL A 133 -2.28 -22.35 -14.95
CA VAL A 133 -2.12 -22.86 -16.31
C VAL A 133 -3.14 -22.21 -17.22
N ILE A 134 -2.72 -21.79 -18.41
CA ILE A 134 -3.59 -21.35 -19.49
C ILE A 134 -3.28 -22.14 -20.76
N GLU A 135 -4.26 -22.30 -21.65
CA GLU A 135 -4.06 -22.85 -23.00
C GLU A 135 -4.00 -21.67 -24.01
N ASN A 136 -2.91 -21.56 -24.79
CA ASN A 136 -2.76 -20.54 -25.84
C ASN A 136 -1.76 -21.04 -26.91
N ASP A 137 -2.07 -20.82 -28.19
CA ASP A 137 -1.22 -21.25 -29.32
C ASP A 137 0.18 -20.61 -29.27
N ASP A 138 0.32 -19.36 -28.80
CA ASP A 138 1.61 -18.68 -28.63
C ASP A 138 1.94 -18.41 -27.15
N VAL A 139 3.07 -18.96 -26.68
CA VAL A 139 3.54 -18.84 -25.29
C VAL A 139 3.82 -17.39 -24.88
N THR A 140 4.26 -16.55 -25.81
CA THR A 140 4.53 -15.12 -25.58
C THR A 140 3.22 -14.37 -25.37
N ARG A 141 2.26 -14.60 -26.29
CA ARG A 141 0.92 -13.98 -26.22
C ARG A 141 0.20 -14.42 -24.95
N GLY A 142 0.18 -15.71 -24.65
CA GLY A 142 -0.41 -16.24 -23.42
C GLY A 142 0.21 -15.62 -22.16
N LEU A 143 1.53 -15.48 -22.06
CA LEU A 143 2.15 -14.80 -20.91
C LEU A 143 1.76 -13.32 -20.80
N VAL A 144 1.62 -12.60 -21.91
CA VAL A 144 1.19 -11.19 -21.91
C VAL A 144 -0.28 -11.05 -21.52
N GLU A 145 -1.15 -11.89 -22.06
CA GLU A 145 -2.57 -11.97 -21.69
C GLU A 145 -2.73 -12.30 -20.21
N LEU A 146 -1.95 -13.25 -19.69
CA LEU A 146 -1.99 -13.67 -18.29
C LEU A 146 -1.53 -12.55 -17.34
N ILE A 147 -0.46 -11.82 -17.68
CA ILE A 147 -0.04 -10.63 -16.90
C ILE A 147 -1.16 -9.59 -16.87
N ALA A 148 -1.80 -9.31 -18.01
CA ALA A 148 -2.88 -8.32 -18.11
C ALA A 148 -4.21 -8.78 -17.49
N GLN A 149 -4.46 -10.09 -17.42
CA GLN A 149 -5.69 -10.69 -16.88
C GLN A 149 -5.63 -10.87 -15.36
N PHE A 150 -4.50 -11.31 -14.82
CA PHE A 150 -4.29 -11.62 -13.39
C PHE A 150 -3.42 -10.57 -12.67
N GLY A 151 -3.42 -9.32 -13.16
CA GLY A 151 -2.80 -8.17 -12.49
C GLY A 151 -1.33 -8.34 -12.08
N ILE A 152 -0.55 -9.17 -12.80
CA ILE A 152 0.75 -9.64 -12.28
C ILE A 152 1.75 -8.49 -12.16
N THR A 153 2.08 -8.13 -10.92
CA THR A 153 3.08 -7.08 -10.61
C THR A 153 4.52 -7.60 -10.58
N LYS A 154 4.73 -8.91 -10.35
CA LYS A 154 6.06 -9.53 -10.11
C LYS A 154 6.21 -10.87 -10.83
N LEU A 155 7.03 -10.94 -11.88
CA LEU A 155 7.25 -12.15 -12.70
C LEU A 155 8.74 -12.52 -12.82
N ALA A 156 9.09 -13.79 -12.61
CA ALA A 156 10.40 -14.35 -12.96
C ALA A 156 10.28 -15.32 -14.16
N MET A 157 11.14 -15.20 -15.16
CA MET A 157 11.13 -16.06 -16.36
C MET A 157 12.51 -16.30 -16.98
N GLY A 158 12.60 -17.28 -17.89
CA GLY A 158 13.85 -17.63 -18.57
C GLY A 158 14.32 -16.63 -19.63
N ALA A 159 15.55 -16.10 -19.52
CA ALA A 159 16.17 -15.14 -20.45
C ALA A 159 16.66 -15.78 -21.77
N ALA A 160 16.93 -17.09 -21.75
CA ALA A 160 17.54 -17.85 -22.84
C ALA A 160 17.10 -19.32 -22.79
N ALA A 161 17.12 -20.00 -23.93
CA ALA A 161 17.23 -21.47 -23.94
C ALA A 161 18.65 -21.87 -23.52
N ASP A 162 18.83 -22.97 -22.78
CA ASP A 162 20.11 -23.33 -22.13
C ASP A 162 21.30 -23.51 -23.07
N LYS A 163 21.04 -23.79 -24.35
CA LYS A 163 22.03 -23.89 -25.44
C LYS A 163 22.54 -22.53 -25.95
N ARG A 164 21.89 -21.41 -25.61
CA ARG A 164 22.28 -20.04 -26.04
C ARG A 164 22.90 -19.19 -24.92
N TYR A 165 23.06 -19.75 -23.73
CA TYR A 165 23.68 -19.08 -22.58
C TYR A 165 25.19 -18.86 -22.79
N SER A 166 25.68 -17.68 -22.39
CA SER A 166 27.11 -17.38 -22.26
C SER A 166 27.37 -16.68 -20.93
N LYS A 167 28.52 -16.95 -20.29
CA LYS A 167 28.92 -16.30 -19.03
C LYS A 167 29.04 -14.75 -19.14
N LYS A 168 29.09 -14.19 -20.36
CA LYS A 168 29.13 -12.75 -20.64
C LYS A 168 27.81 -12.16 -21.18
N MET A 169 26.71 -12.92 -21.15
CA MET A 169 25.41 -12.50 -21.68
C MET A 169 24.79 -11.37 -20.85
N LYS A 170 24.45 -10.24 -21.50
CA LYS A 170 23.76 -9.08 -20.91
C LYS A 170 22.40 -8.74 -21.56
N GLU A 171 22.05 -9.45 -22.63
CA GLU A 171 20.85 -9.21 -23.45
C GLU A 171 19.96 -10.45 -23.47
N LEU A 172 18.68 -10.31 -23.83
CA LEU A 172 17.72 -11.41 -23.95
C LEU A 172 17.95 -12.19 -25.26
N LYS A 173 17.94 -13.54 -25.20
CA LYS A 173 18.14 -14.43 -26.38
C LYS A 173 17.03 -15.47 -26.56
N SER A 174 15.92 -15.32 -25.86
CA SER A 174 14.68 -16.08 -26.11
C SER A 174 13.69 -15.16 -26.80
N LYS A 175 13.08 -15.62 -27.92
CA LYS A 175 12.04 -14.85 -28.62
C LYS A 175 10.88 -14.49 -27.68
N THR A 176 10.46 -15.45 -26.86
CA THR A 176 9.44 -15.27 -25.81
C THR A 176 9.88 -14.23 -24.76
N ALA A 177 11.13 -14.25 -24.32
CA ALA A 177 11.62 -13.26 -23.35
C ALA A 177 11.63 -11.84 -23.94
N THR A 178 12.10 -11.67 -25.17
CA THR A 178 12.09 -10.39 -25.86
C THR A 178 10.66 -9.88 -26.10
N GLY A 179 9.75 -10.75 -26.53
CA GLY A 179 8.35 -10.39 -26.76
C GLY A 179 7.61 -10.01 -25.47
N VAL A 180 7.73 -10.81 -24.40
CA VAL A 180 7.16 -10.46 -23.08
C VAL A 180 7.75 -9.16 -22.55
N ASN A 181 9.07 -8.93 -22.70
CA ASN A 181 9.70 -7.67 -22.29
C ASN A 181 9.12 -6.42 -22.99
N GLN A 182 8.71 -6.57 -24.25
CA GLN A 182 8.17 -5.50 -25.09
C GLN A 182 6.66 -5.30 -24.92
N GLN A 183 5.89 -6.39 -24.71
CA GLN A 183 4.43 -6.39 -24.83
C GLN A 183 3.69 -6.56 -23.48
N ALA A 184 4.36 -7.00 -22.41
CA ALA A 184 3.73 -7.11 -21.09
C ALA A 184 3.29 -5.76 -20.53
N ASP A 185 2.31 -5.77 -19.62
CA ASP A 185 1.82 -4.55 -18.97
C ASP A 185 2.97 -3.76 -18.29
N PRO A 186 3.07 -2.42 -18.46
CA PRO A 186 4.14 -1.62 -17.84
C PRO A 186 4.22 -1.69 -16.32
N SER A 187 3.13 -2.04 -15.63
CA SER A 187 3.08 -2.24 -14.17
C SER A 187 3.79 -3.52 -13.70
N CYS A 188 4.10 -4.46 -14.62
CA CYS A 188 4.75 -5.72 -14.29
C CYS A 188 6.29 -5.59 -14.24
N MET A 189 6.88 -5.81 -13.06
CA MET A 189 8.32 -6.00 -12.90
C MET A 189 8.71 -7.43 -13.28
N ILE A 190 9.68 -7.56 -14.20
CA ILE A 190 10.08 -8.86 -14.79
C ILE A 190 11.58 -9.12 -14.61
N TRP A 191 11.91 -10.25 -13.96
CA TRP A 191 13.29 -10.74 -13.82
C TRP A 191 13.57 -11.84 -14.84
N PHE A 192 14.60 -11.63 -15.66
CA PHE A 192 15.02 -12.58 -16.68
C PHE A 192 16.25 -13.36 -16.21
N VAL A 193 16.07 -14.65 -15.95
CA VAL A 193 17.05 -15.55 -15.33
C VAL A 193 17.59 -16.55 -16.34
N CYS A 194 18.87 -16.93 -16.24
CA CYS A 194 19.39 -18.08 -16.96
C CYS A 194 20.46 -18.79 -16.12
N LYS A 195 20.36 -20.12 -15.99
CA LYS A 195 21.24 -20.97 -15.16
C LYS A 195 21.43 -20.43 -13.73
N GLY A 196 20.33 -20.01 -13.11
CA GLY A 196 20.30 -19.47 -11.75
C GLY A 196 20.95 -18.08 -11.57
N LYS A 197 21.21 -17.35 -12.66
CA LYS A 197 21.74 -15.97 -12.63
C LYS A 197 20.76 -15.01 -13.28
N LEU A 198 20.57 -13.84 -12.65
CA LEU A 198 19.86 -12.72 -13.24
C LEU A 198 20.67 -12.16 -14.42
N ILE A 199 20.01 -11.96 -15.56
CA ILE A 199 20.62 -11.45 -16.81
C ILE A 199 20.15 -10.01 -17.08
N TYR A 200 18.86 -9.76 -16.88
CA TYR A 200 18.21 -8.49 -17.16
C TYR A 200 16.98 -8.32 -16.27
N THR A 201 16.62 -7.08 -15.94
CA THR A 201 15.42 -6.73 -15.18
C THR A 201 14.67 -5.62 -15.91
N ARG A 202 13.39 -5.87 -16.16
CA ARG A 202 12.42 -4.85 -16.56
C ARG A 202 11.78 -4.32 -15.28
N TYR A 203 12.04 -3.06 -14.97
CA TYR A 203 11.36 -2.40 -13.86
C TYR A 203 9.93 -2.04 -14.25
N ALA A 204 9.02 -2.08 -13.28
CA ALA A 204 7.67 -1.56 -13.47
C ALA A 204 7.72 -0.04 -13.60
N TYR A 205 6.99 0.52 -14.56
CA TYR A 205 6.72 1.95 -14.62
C TYR A 205 5.43 2.22 -13.83
N ALA A 206 5.48 3.18 -12.90
CA ALA A 206 4.34 3.54 -12.08
C ALA A 206 3.28 4.32 -12.90
N GLN A 207 2.43 3.57 -13.61
CA GLN A 207 1.13 4.04 -14.11
C GLN A 207 0.04 3.27 -13.35
N THR A 208 -0.51 3.88 -12.31
CA THR A 208 -1.44 3.23 -11.37
C THR A 208 -2.87 3.09 -11.90
N ILE A 209 -3.12 3.38 -13.19
CA ILE A 209 -4.46 3.30 -13.81
C ILE A 209 -4.38 2.51 -15.12
N CYS A 210 -4.84 1.25 -15.09
CA CYS A 210 -5.40 0.57 -16.27
C CYS A 210 -6.16 -0.73 -15.94
N HIS A 211 -5.72 -1.48 -14.91
CA HIS A 211 -6.22 -2.84 -14.66
C HIS A 211 -7.73 -2.89 -14.31
N THR A 212 -8.19 -2.04 -13.38
CA THR A 212 -9.60 -2.00 -12.93
C THR A 212 -10.58 -1.61 -14.05
N ILE A 213 -10.21 -0.62 -14.87
CA ILE A 213 -11.04 -0.12 -15.98
C ILE A 213 -11.15 -1.16 -17.09
N ARG A 214 -10.04 -1.86 -17.39
CA ARG A 214 -10.02 -2.92 -18.42
C ARG A 214 -10.92 -4.11 -18.06
N MET A 215 -10.99 -4.49 -16.78
CA MET A 215 -11.86 -5.59 -16.32
C MET A 215 -13.36 -5.23 -16.37
N HIS A 216 -13.72 -3.97 -16.11
CA HIS A 216 -15.11 -3.50 -16.25
C HIS A 216 -15.59 -3.39 -17.71
N LEU A 217 -14.68 -3.16 -18.67
CA LEU A 217 -15.04 -3.11 -20.09
C LEU A 217 -15.25 -4.50 -20.72
N VAL A 218 -14.43 -5.50 -20.36
CA VAL A 218 -14.50 -6.85 -20.94
C VAL A 218 -15.74 -7.63 -20.45
N SER A 219 -16.22 -7.35 -19.23
CA SER A 219 -17.40 -8.01 -18.65
C SER A 219 -18.73 -7.52 -19.22
N ASN A 220 -18.82 -6.24 -19.64
CA ASN A 220 -20.07 -5.65 -20.12
C ASN A 220 -20.35 -5.82 -21.62
N PHE A 221 -19.39 -6.28 -22.43
CA PHE A 221 -19.53 -6.38 -23.90
C PHE A 221 -20.00 -7.74 -24.43
N LYS A 222 -20.52 -8.65 -23.59
CA LYS A 222 -20.97 -9.99 -24.00
C LYS A 222 -22.45 -10.10 -24.41
N PHE A 223 -23.16 -8.96 -24.52
CA PHE A 223 -24.56 -8.93 -24.94
C PHE A 223 -24.79 -7.83 -25.99
N ILE A 224 -24.84 -8.23 -27.27
CA ILE A 224 -25.68 -7.72 -28.38
C ILE A 224 -25.24 -8.46 -29.66
N HIS A 225 -26.17 -9.25 -30.23
CA HIS A 225 -26.31 -9.75 -31.62
C HIS A 225 -25.04 -9.86 -32.52
N LYS A 226 -24.69 -10.99 -33.14
CA LYS A 226 -25.44 -12.11 -33.74
C LYS A 226 -26.40 -11.74 -34.90
N ASP A 227 -26.01 -12.21 -36.07
CA ASP A 227 -26.69 -12.26 -37.38
C ASP A 227 -26.76 -10.93 -38.18
N TYR A 228 -25.88 -10.79 -39.18
CA TYR A 228 -26.23 -10.49 -40.58
C TYR A 228 -25.00 -10.69 -41.50
N ASP A 229 -25.09 -11.63 -42.46
CA ASP A 229 -24.15 -11.75 -43.57
C ASP A 229 -24.51 -10.77 -44.70
N LEU A 230 -23.52 -10.13 -45.34
CA LEU A 230 -23.14 -10.45 -46.74
C LEU A 230 -21.95 -9.62 -47.27
N GLU A 231 -21.00 -10.35 -47.87
CA GLU A 231 -20.21 -10.05 -49.08
C GLU A 231 -19.12 -8.97 -49.16
N GLN A 232 -18.14 -9.33 -49.99
CA GLN A 232 -16.81 -8.74 -50.15
C GLN A 232 -16.79 -7.54 -51.11
N SER A 233 -16.05 -6.49 -50.77
CA SER A 233 -15.17 -5.82 -51.75
C SER A 233 -14.01 -5.11 -51.06
N ASN A 234 -12.86 -5.05 -51.75
CA ASN A 234 -11.61 -4.53 -51.19
C ASN A 234 -11.61 -2.99 -51.13
N ASN A 235 -11.26 -2.42 -49.97
CA ASN A 235 -10.43 -1.22 -49.80
C ASN A 235 -10.30 -0.85 -48.31
N GLU A 236 -9.35 -1.47 -47.61
CA GLU A 236 -9.01 -1.12 -46.23
C GLU A 236 -8.08 0.11 -46.17
N SER A 237 -8.65 1.30 -46.01
CA SER A 237 -7.89 2.46 -45.51
C SER A 237 -8.72 3.59 -44.88
N ASP A 238 -10.00 3.77 -45.21
CA ASP A 238 -10.82 4.90 -44.70
C ASP A 238 -11.84 4.55 -43.59
N PHE A 239 -12.04 3.28 -43.24
CA PHE A 239 -13.12 2.89 -42.30
C PHE A 239 -12.75 2.98 -40.80
N LEU A 240 -11.47 3.23 -40.46
CA LEU A 240 -10.99 3.24 -39.07
C LEU A 240 -11.01 4.61 -38.38
N TYR A 241 -11.37 5.68 -39.10
CA TYR A 241 -11.51 7.03 -38.52
C TYR A 241 -12.96 7.43 -38.17
N GLU A 242 -13.99 6.78 -38.73
CA GLU A 242 -15.38 7.19 -38.50
C GLU A 242 -16.08 6.50 -37.31
N LEU A 243 -15.61 5.33 -36.88
CA LEU A 243 -16.19 4.62 -35.71
C LEU A 243 -15.79 5.23 -34.36
N GLN A 244 -14.68 5.99 -34.29
CA GLN A 244 -14.15 6.54 -33.04
C GLN A 244 -14.77 7.89 -32.63
N MET A 245 -15.67 8.46 -33.46
CA MET A 245 -16.32 9.76 -33.20
C MET A 245 -17.85 9.70 -32.99
N LYS A 246 -18.48 8.51 -33.02
CA LYS A 246 -19.94 8.36 -32.81
C LYS A 246 -20.36 7.61 -31.54
N SER A 247 -19.43 7.18 -30.69
CA SER A 247 -19.76 6.63 -29.36
C SER A 247 -20.00 7.72 -28.29
N ILE A 248 -19.46 8.93 -28.47
CA ILE A 248 -19.45 9.99 -27.45
C ILE A 248 -20.76 10.83 -27.43
N ILE A 249 -21.60 10.77 -28.47
CA ILE A 249 -22.80 11.62 -28.57
C ILE A 249 -24.04 11.00 -27.92
N THR A 250 -24.13 9.66 -27.81
CA THR A 250 -25.33 8.98 -27.25
C THR A 250 -25.34 8.92 -25.72
N ALA A 251 -24.20 9.09 -25.05
CA ALA A 251 -24.12 9.17 -23.58
C ALA A 251 -24.48 10.56 -23.02
N GLY A 252 -24.40 11.62 -23.84
CA GLY A 252 -24.62 13.01 -23.40
C GLY A 252 -26.07 13.45 -23.24
N PHE A 253 -27.05 12.68 -23.75
CA PHE A 253 -28.44 13.17 -23.88
C PHE A 253 -29.37 12.75 -22.73
N VAL A 254 -28.98 11.79 -21.87
CA VAL A 254 -29.85 11.24 -20.81
C VAL A 254 -29.71 11.97 -19.46
N ILE A 255 -28.59 12.67 -19.22
CA ILE A 255 -28.30 13.32 -17.91
C ILE A 255 -28.84 14.77 -17.83
N ARG A 256 -29.67 15.22 -18.80
CA ARG A 256 -30.27 16.58 -18.79
C ARG A 256 -31.77 16.65 -18.48
N LEU A 257 -32.40 15.55 -18.03
CA LEU A 257 -33.85 15.49 -17.77
C LEU A 257 -34.29 14.99 -16.37
N MET A 258 -33.39 14.95 -15.37
CA MET A 258 -33.70 14.39 -14.03
C MET A 258 -33.33 15.28 -12.82
N LYS A 259 -33.01 16.58 -12.99
CA LYS A 259 -32.86 17.54 -11.87
C LYS A 259 -33.40 18.93 -12.18
N ASN A 260 -34.71 19.10 -11.94
CA ASN A 260 -35.46 20.32 -11.61
C ASN A 260 -36.91 19.84 -11.41
N SER A 261 -37.53 19.85 -10.23
CA SER A 261 -37.60 20.94 -9.25
C SER A 261 -37.96 20.42 -7.85
N PRO A 262 -37.76 21.22 -6.78
CA PRO A 262 -38.31 20.93 -5.46
C PRO A 262 -39.83 21.17 -5.37
N SER A 263 -40.44 20.64 -4.30
CA SER A 263 -41.87 20.66 -3.99
C SER A 263 -42.53 22.04 -3.89
N LYS A 264 -43.79 22.15 -4.35
CA LYS A 264 -44.90 22.83 -3.63
C LYS A 264 -46.27 22.51 -4.28
N THR A 265 -47.22 22.07 -3.45
CA THR A 265 -48.68 22.10 -3.70
C THR A 265 -49.27 23.35 -3.01
N PRO A 266 -50.59 23.68 -3.07
CA PRO A 266 -51.73 23.02 -3.74
C PRO A 266 -52.67 23.97 -4.56
N ASN A 267 -53.70 23.38 -5.20
CA ASN A 267 -54.98 23.98 -5.68
C ASN A 267 -54.89 25.13 -6.72
N GLN A 268 -55.70 25.19 -7.80
CA GLN A 268 -57.17 25.13 -7.80
C GLN A 268 -57.75 25.03 -9.24
N ASP A 269 -58.97 24.47 -9.35
CA ASP A 269 -60.04 24.75 -10.33
C ASP A 269 -59.95 24.51 -11.86
N ARG A 270 -61.03 23.86 -12.38
CA ARG A 270 -61.73 24.06 -13.67
C ARG A 270 -61.04 23.72 -15.01
N ARG A 271 -61.76 23.34 -16.09
CA ARG A 271 -63.05 22.62 -16.33
C ARG A 271 -63.23 22.47 -17.87
N LEU A 272 -63.58 21.28 -18.38
CA LEU A 272 -64.11 21.00 -19.74
C LEU A 272 -63.16 21.33 -20.94
N SER A 273 -63.18 20.66 -22.10
CA SER A 273 -64.30 20.03 -22.81
C SER A 273 -63.94 18.78 -23.64
N LYS A 274 -64.93 17.89 -23.79
CA LYS A 274 -65.08 16.79 -24.79
C LYS A 274 -65.38 17.34 -26.21
N PRO A 275 -65.71 16.55 -27.28
CA PRO A 275 -65.88 15.08 -27.46
C PRO A 275 -65.01 14.50 -28.61
N GLY A 276 -65.10 13.28 -29.16
CA GLY A 276 -65.93 12.04 -29.05
C GLY A 276 -65.37 11.01 -30.08
N SER A 277 -65.79 9.75 -30.28
CA SER A 277 -66.93 8.95 -29.80
C SER A 277 -66.73 7.45 -30.12
N SER A 278 -67.28 6.54 -29.29
CA SER A 278 -67.80 5.17 -29.61
C SER A 278 -66.86 4.12 -30.28
N THR A 279 -66.94 2.79 -30.05
CA THR A 279 -68.05 1.86 -29.69
C THR A 279 -67.57 0.61 -28.93
N ASN A 280 -68.41 0.06 -28.04
CA ASN A 280 -68.44 -1.35 -27.55
C ASN A 280 -69.22 -2.25 -28.57
N PRO A 281 -69.46 -3.59 -28.41
CA PRO A 281 -69.28 -4.48 -27.24
C PRO A 281 -68.71 -5.92 -27.50
N CYS A 282 -68.70 -6.74 -26.43
CA CYS A 282 -69.02 -8.18 -26.25
C CYS A 282 -69.42 -9.07 -27.45
N GLU A 283 -69.40 -10.42 -27.43
CA GLU A 283 -69.09 -11.51 -26.45
C GLU A 283 -68.82 -12.82 -27.26
N GLU A 284 -68.29 -13.91 -26.71
CA GLU A 284 -68.96 -15.22 -26.45
C GLU A 284 -67.90 -16.36 -26.58
N ILE A 285 -67.96 -17.60 -26.05
CA ILE A 285 -68.75 -18.30 -24.99
C ILE A 285 -68.00 -19.62 -24.58
N SER A 286 -68.43 -20.24 -23.47
CA SER A 286 -68.19 -21.65 -23.03
C SER A 286 -66.99 -21.91 -22.08
N SER A 287 -67.10 -22.75 -21.03
CA SER A 287 -68.26 -23.45 -20.46
C SER A 287 -68.03 -23.92 -18.99
N HIS A 288 -69.14 -24.26 -18.31
CA HIS A 288 -69.29 -25.02 -17.04
C HIS A 288 -68.73 -24.38 -15.74
N SER A 289 -69.54 -24.07 -14.70
CA SER A 289 -70.37 -24.93 -13.82
C SER A 289 -69.51 -25.69 -12.78
N GLN A 290 -69.70 -25.61 -11.45
CA GLN A 290 -70.88 -25.21 -10.65
C GLN A 290 -70.49 -24.73 -9.22
N ARG A 291 -71.43 -24.03 -8.55
CA ARG A 291 -71.70 -23.83 -7.09
C ARG A 291 -70.82 -24.58 -6.04
N SER A 292 -70.55 -24.07 -4.83
CA SER A 292 -71.07 -22.86 -4.12
C SER A 292 -70.33 -22.58 -2.78
N ASP A 293 -70.42 -21.31 -2.33
CA ASP A 293 -70.49 -20.81 -0.94
C ASP A 293 -69.30 -20.87 0.06
N ASN A 294 -68.82 -19.65 0.36
CA ASN A 294 -68.73 -19.02 1.69
C ASN A 294 -67.63 -19.37 2.74
N LEU A 295 -66.79 -18.33 2.96
CA LEU A 295 -66.41 -17.70 4.25
C LEU A 295 -65.26 -18.22 5.17
N SER A 296 -64.47 -17.21 5.60
CA SER A 296 -63.71 -17.05 6.86
C SER A 296 -62.48 -17.93 7.20
N VAL A 297 -61.30 -17.38 6.91
CA VAL A 297 -60.25 -16.96 7.88
C VAL A 297 -60.28 -17.60 9.29
N SER A 298 -59.31 -18.47 9.64
CA SER A 298 -58.18 -18.14 10.57
C SER A 298 -57.33 -19.35 11.05
N ASN A 299 -56.01 -19.20 10.94
CA ASN A 299 -54.90 -19.63 11.80
C ASN A 299 -54.86 -20.95 12.66
N THR A 300 -53.69 -21.59 12.54
CA THR A 300 -52.81 -22.21 13.58
C THR A 300 -53.13 -23.57 14.22
N ASP A 301 -52.07 -24.42 14.25
CA ASP A 301 -51.52 -25.24 15.36
C ASP A 301 -52.46 -25.94 16.37
N LYS A 302 -52.22 -27.17 16.88
CA LYS A 302 -51.03 -28.06 16.94
C LYS A 302 -51.46 -29.43 17.49
N GLU A 303 -50.70 -30.50 17.19
CA GLU A 303 -50.39 -31.67 18.05
C GLU A 303 -49.49 -32.61 17.19
N VAL A 304 -48.24 -32.97 17.51
CA VAL A 304 -47.52 -33.33 18.76
C VAL A 304 -47.95 -34.68 19.33
N ILE A 305 -47.21 -35.73 18.93
CA ILE A 305 -47.13 -37.01 19.66
C ILE A 305 -45.73 -37.10 20.27
N TYR A 306 -45.64 -37.13 21.60
CA TYR A 306 -44.38 -37.36 22.31
C TYR A 306 -44.01 -38.85 22.33
N SER A 307 -42.74 -39.13 22.11
CA SER A 307 -42.09 -40.40 22.44
C SER A 307 -40.69 -40.08 22.95
N TRP A 308 -40.39 -40.42 24.20
CA TRP A 308 -39.01 -40.56 24.68
C TRP A 308 -38.87 -41.75 25.62
N SER A 309 -37.91 -42.60 25.30
CA SER A 309 -37.38 -43.66 26.17
C SER A 309 -36.16 -43.09 26.91
N VAL A 310 -36.00 -43.39 28.21
CA VAL A 310 -34.75 -43.12 28.94
C VAL A 310 -34.40 -44.35 29.79
N SER A 311 -33.12 -44.71 29.80
CA SER A 311 -32.55 -45.87 30.47
C SER A 311 -32.26 -45.63 31.96
N LEU A 312 -32.19 -46.71 32.73
CA LEU A 312 -31.76 -46.71 34.14
C LEU A 312 -30.25 -46.48 34.30
N PRO A 313 -29.81 -45.90 35.43
CA PRO A 313 -28.56 -46.22 36.11
C PRO A 313 -28.74 -47.36 37.13
N SER A 314 -27.61 -47.95 37.55
CA SER A 314 -27.54 -49.07 38.49
C SER A 314 -27.25 -48.63 39.92
N ASP A 315 -28.01 -49.15 40.89
CA ASP A 315 -27.68 -49.39 42.31
C ASP A 315 -28.62 -50.55 42.76
N GLY A 316 -28.32 -51.45 43.69
CA GLY A 316 -27.18 -51.56 44.58
C GLY A 316 -27.64 -51.98 45.98
N GLU A 317 -27.76 -53.30 46.24
CA GLU A 317 -27.96 -53.92 47.59
C GLU A 317 -29.30 -53.54 48.32
N SER A 318 -29.85 -54.26 49.31
CA SER A 318 -29.79 -55.67 49.75
C SER A 318 -30.91 -55.96 50.78
N GLU A 319 -31.18 -57.24 51.05
CA GLU A 319 -31.86 -57.82 52.24
C GLU A 319 -33.40 -57.77 52.43
N ALA A 320 -33.91 -58.96 52.79
CA ALA A 320 -35.01 -59.33 53.73
C ALA A 320 -36.38 -58.60 53.68
N GLY A 321 -37.52 -59.30 53.86
CA GLY A 321 -37.75 -60.71 54.17
C GLY A 321 -39.25 -61.05 54.25
N SER A 322 -39.56 -62.34 54.36
CA SER A 322 -40.90 -62.96 54.38
C SER A 322 -42.01 -62.26 55.19
N VAL A 323 -43.28 -62.42 54.78
CA VAL A 323 -44.24 -63.37 55.39
C VAL A 323 -45.30 -63.78 54.34
N SER A 324 -45.65 -65.06 54.31
CA SER A 324 -46.76 -65.62 53.51
C SER A 324 -48.00 -65.80 54.40
N LEU A 325 -49.21 -65.62 53.86
CA LEU A 325 -50.43 -66.24 54.39
C LEU A 325 -51.57 -66.26 53.35
N SER A 326 -52.02 -67.47 53.03
CA SER A 326 -53.17 -67.80 52.17
C SER A 326 -54.47 -67.92 53.00
N PRO A 327 -55.68 -67.95 52.38
CA PRO A 327 -56.93 -67.75 53.10
C PRO A 327 -57.43 -69.02 53.83
N VAL A 328 -58.20 -68.80 54.90
CA VAL A 328 -58.86 -69.86 55.69
C VAL A 328 -60.37 -69.83 55.41
N HIS A 329 -60.93 -71.00 55.08
CA HIS A 329 -62.37 -71.27 55.18
C HIS A 329 -62.72 -71.58 56.63
N ASP A 330 -63.94 -71.23 57.06
CA ASP A 330 -64.62 -71.98 58.12
C ASP A 330 -66.12 -72.04 57.85
N SER A 331 -66.64 -73.26 57.88
CA SER A 331 -68.04 -73.63 58.08
C SER A 331 -68.03 -74.83 59.00
N GLU A 332 -68.70 -74.78 60.15
CA GLU A 332 -69.07 -75.99 60.87
C GLU A 332 -70.34 -75.79 61.69
N ASP A 333 -71.22 -76.79 61.63
CA ASP A 333 -72.51 -76.84 62.33
C ASP A 333 -72.33 -77.24 63.80
N LEU A 334 -73.27 -76.83 64.66
CA LEU A 334 -73.55 -77.57 65.89
C LEU A 334 -75.04 -77.83 66.06
N GLN A 335 -75.37 -79.12 66.06
CA GLN A 335 -76.70 -79.69 66.20
C GLN A 335 -76.87 -80.22 67.63
N PHE A 336 -78.01 -79.96 68.27
CA PHE A 336 -78.37 -80.57 69.56
C PHE A 336 -79.77 -81.17 69.48
N SER A 337 -79.92 -82.44 69.88
CA SER A 337 -81.21 -83.13 69.97
C SER A 337 -81.30 -83.96 71.24
N TYR A 338 -82.43 -83.85 71.96
CA TYR A 338 -82.93 -84.73 73.03
C TYR A 338 -84.37 -84.27 73.35
N LEU A 339 -85.33 -85.08 73.82
CA LEU A 339 -85.74 -86.46 73.52
C LEU A 339 -87.19 -86.61 74.07
N HIS A 340 -88.04 -87.49 73.51
CA HIS A 340 -89.42 -87.73 74.01
C HIS A 340 -89.47 -88.38 75.41
N HIS A 341 -90.50 -88.06 76.22
CA HIS A 341 -91.49 -89.06 76.64
C HIS A 341 -92.83 -88.45 77.13
N GLU A 342 -93.78 -89.35 77.32
CA GLU A 342 -95.24 -89.24 77.33
C GLU A 342 -95.90 -89.42 78.72
N LEU A 343 -97.17 -88.97 78.81
CA LEU A 343 -98.30 -89.42 79.67
C LEU A 343 -98.59 -88.82 81.08
N GLU A 344 -99.85 -88.33 81.14
CA GLU A 344 -100.90 -88.41 82.19
C GLU A 344 -100.92 -87.49 83.44
N ASP A 345 -102.07 -86.79 83.54
CA ASP A 345 -102.80 -86.23 84.69
C ASP A 345 -102.06 -85.48 85.82
N SER A 346 -102.15 -84.14 85.79
CA SER A 346 -103.24 -83.44 86.51
C SER A 346 -103.16 -81.92 86.34
N ASP A 347 -104.23 -81.23 86.78
CA ASP A 347 -104.61 -79.86 86.42
C ASP A 347 -103.61 -78.74 86.82
N SER A 348 -103.75 -77.56 86.18
CA SER A 348 -103.22 -76.25 86.64
C SER A 348 -101.78 -75.79 86.30
N HIS A 349 -101.17 -76.15 85.16
CA HIS A 349 -99.95 -75.44 84.68
C HIS A 349 -99.84 -75.11 83.15
N SER A 350 -100.89 -75.36 82.36
CA SER A 350 -100.88 -75.13 80.90
C SER A 350 -100.66 -73.66 80.48
N ASP A 351 -101.16 -72.69 81.25
CA ASP A 351 -101.17 -71.28 80.85
C ASP A 351 -99.78 -70.59 80.95
N LEU A 352 -98.87 -71.15 81.76
CA LEU A 352 -97.52 -70.61 81.93
C LEU A 352 -96.56 -71.09 80.82
N PHE A 353 -96.70 -72.35 80.39
CA PHE A 353 -95.86 -72.95 79.34
C PHE A 353 -96.11 -72.28 77.97
N ASN A 354 -97.38 -72.03 77.63
CA ASN A 354 -97.75 -71.32 76.40
C ASN A 354 -97.23 -69.87 76.37
N LYS A 355 -97.26 -69.16 77.51
CA LYS A 355 -96.67 -67.81 77.63
C LYS A 355 -95.14 -67.84 77.49
N LEU A 356 -94.46 -68.81 78.09
CA LEU A 356 -93.01 -68.97 77.93
C LEU A 356 -92.63 -69.27 76.48
N GLN A 357 -93.39 -70.13 75.78
CA GLN A 357 -93.15 -70.45 74.38
C GLN A 357 -93.43 -69.27 73.44
N ALA A 358 -94.42 -68.43 73.75
CA ALA A 358 -94.65 -67.17 73.04
C ALA A 358 -93.48 -66.18 73.21
N VAL A 359 -93.03 -65.96 74.45
CA VAL A 359 -91.88 -65.08 74.75
C VAL A 359 -90.59 -65.59 74.11
N LEU A 360 -90.33 -66.90 74.12
CA LEU A 360 -89.14 -67.47 73.44
C LEU A 360 -89.17 -67.22 71.93
N LYS A 361 -90.33 -67.35 71.28
CA LYS A 361 -90.52 -67.08 69.85
C LYS A 361 -90.40 -65.58 69.52
N GLU A 362 -90.85 -64.71 70.41
CA GLU A 362 -90.67 -63.26 70.31
C GLU A 362 -89.19 -62.87 70.43
N VAL A 363 -88.48 -63.43 71.43
CA VAL A 363 -87.02 -63.25 71.60
C VAL A 363 -86.23 -63.77 70.39
N GLU A 364 -86.66 -64.88 69.77
CA GLU A 364 -86.02 -65.40 68.56
C GLU A 364 -86.26 -64.50 67.32
N ASN A 365 -87.47 -63.95 67.17
CA ASN A 365 -87.75 -62.96 66.13
C ASN A 365 -86.94 -61.67 66.34
N LEU A 366 -86.90 -61.12 67.55
CA LEU A 366 -86.10 -59.94 67.89
C LEU A 366 -84.59 -60.17 67.66
N LYS A 367 -84.07 -61.37 67.94
CA LYS A 367 -82.69 -61.75 67.59
C LYS A 367 -82.46 -61.76 66.08
N ARG A 368 -83.42 -62.23 65.29
CA ARG A 368 -83.34 -62.23 63.82
C ARG A 368 -83.37 -60.80 63.26
N GLU A 369 -84.27 -59.96 63.76
CA GLU A 369 -84.36 -58.54 63.38
C GLU A 369 -83.07 -57.77 63.73
N ALA A 370 -82.53 -57.96 64.93
CA ALA A 370 -81.25 -57.35 65.35
C ALA A 370 -80.05 -57.87 64.51
N PHE A 371 -80.06 -59.12 64.07
CA PHE A 371 -79.05 -59.67 63.17
C PHE A 371 -79.16 -59.09 61.75
N GLU A 372 -80.36 -58.95 61.22
CA GLU A 372 -80.61 -58.28 59.93
C GLU A 372 -80.23 -56.80 59.96
N GLU A 373 -80.52 -56.11 61.07
CA GLU A 373 -80.10 -54.73 61.29
C GLU A 373 -78.57 -54.62 61.38
N SER A 374 -77.90 -55.49 62.15
CA SER A 374 -76.42 -55.59 62.18
C SER A 374 -75.83 -55.81 60.78
N CYS A 375 -76.47 -56.65 59.95
CA CYS A 375 -76.07 -56.88 58.57
C CYS A 375 -76.29 -55.65 57.67
N LYS A 376 -77.36 -54.87 57.89
CA LYS A 376 -77.59 -53.59 57.20
C LYS A 376 -76.52 -52.55 57.58
N TYR A 377 -76.18 -52.44 58.87
CA TYR A 377 -75.11 -51.56 59.35
C TYR A 377 -73.74 -51.92 58.75
N ARG A 378 -73.32 -53.19 58.76
CA ARG A 378 -72.05 -53.62 58.13
C ARG A 378 -72.01 -53.34 56.62
N LYS A 379 -73.13 -53.47 55.92
CA LYS A 379 -73.23 -53.11 54.49
C LYS A 379 -73.09 -51.61 54.26
N ALA A 380 -73.73 -50.78 55.10
CA ALA A 380 -73.57 -49.32 55.04
C ALA A 380 -72.13 -48.89 55.38
N GLU A 381 -71.51 -49.50 56.40
CA GLU A 381 -70.14 -49.22 56.83
C GLU A 381 -69.11 -49.57 55.74
N THR A 382 -69.22 -50.76 55.12
CA THR A 382 -68.35 -51.16 54.00
C THR A 382 -68.54 -50.26 52.77
N GLN A 383 -69.77 -49.82 52.47
CA GLN A 383 -70.04 -48.86 51.40
C GLN A 383 -69.48 -47.45 51.71
N LEU A 384 -69.49 -47.03 52.97
CA LEU A 384 -68.88 -45.78 53.43
C LEU A 384 -67.34 -45.84 53.35
N MET A 385 -66.74 -46.98 53.72
CA MET A 385 -65.30 -47.21 53.57
C MET A 385 -64.86 -47.23 52.10
N LEU A 386 -65.61 -47.91 51.22
CA LEU A 386 -65.34 -47.93 49.77
C LEU A 386 -65.48 -46.54 49.12
N SER A 387 -66.50 -45.77 49.50
CA SER A 387 -66.67 -44.41 48.97
C SER A 387 -65.57 -43.45 49.49
N ARG A 388 -65.15 -43.58 50.76
CA ARG A 388 -64.00 -42.86 51.32
C ARG A 388 -62.68 -43.23 50.63
N GLN A 389 -62.46 -44.51 50.31
CA GLN A 389 -61.27 -44.96 49.59
C GLN A 389 -61.25 -44.42 48.14
N LYS A 390 -62.40 -44.43 47.45
CA LYS A 390 -62.54 -43.80 46.12
C LYS A 390 -62.27 -42.29 46.16
N ALA A 391 -62.83 -41.58 47.14
CA ALA A 391 -62.59 -40.14 47.32
C ALA A 391 -61.08 -39.84 47.52
N LYS A 392 -60.41 -40.60 48.38
CA LYS A 392 -58.96 -40.46 48.63
C LYS A 392 -58.11 -40.83 47.40
N ALA A 393 -58.55 -41.79 46.58
CA ALA A 393 -57.90 -42.10 45.31
C ALA A 393 -58.05 -40.97 44.28
N SER A 394 -59.23 -40.35 44.16
CA SER A 394 -59.43 -39.17 43.30
C SER A 394 -58.67 -37.94 43.79
N GLU A 395 -58.58 -37.73 45.11
CA GLU A 395 -57.79 -36.65 45.72
C GLU A 395 -56.29 -36.81 45.40
N ASN A 396 -55.75 -38.03 45.52
CA ASN A 396 -54.38 -38.33 45.14
C ASN A 396 -54.11 -38.15 43.63
N LEU A 397 -55.07 -38.47 42.76
CA LEU A 397 -54.97 -38.24 41.31
C LEU A 397 -54.96 -36.74 40.99
N TYR A 398 -55.88 -35.97 41.59
CA TYR A 398 -55.91 -34.52 41.44
C TYR A 398 -54.62 -33.86 41.96
N ALA A 399 -54.09 -34.32 43.10
CA ALA A 399 -52.83 -33.82 43.64
C ALA A 399 -51.60 -34.16 42.77
N LYS A 400 -51.65 -35.22 41.95
CA LYS A 400 -50.61 -35.50 40.93
C LYS A 400 -50.75 -34.59 39.72
N GLU A 401 -51.97 -34.43 39.20
CA GLU A 401 -52.29 -33.53 38.08
C GLU A 401 -51.84 -32.09 38.36
N VAL A 402 -52.11 -31.57 39.57
CA VAL A 402 -51.70 -30.22 39.98
C VAL A 402 -50.16 -30.06 40.01
N ARG A 403 -49.41 -31.10 40.45
CA ARG A 403 -47.93 -31.06 40.40
C ARG A 403 -47.42 -31.06 38.96
N TYR A 404 -47.96 -31.93 38.12
CA TYR A 404 -47.55 -32.05 36.73
C TYR A 404 -47.82 -30.77 35.93
N ARG A 405 -48.96 -30.11 36.17
CA ARG A 405 -49.25 -28.77 35.64
C ARG A 405 -48.23 -27.73 36.08
N LYS A 406 -47.87 -27.71 37.36
CA LYS A 406 -46.86 -26.79 37.90
C LYS A 406 -45.48 -27.02 37.27
N GLU A 407 -45.07 -28.27 37.10
CA GLU A 407 -43.79 -28.63 36.46
C GLU A 407 -43.75 -28.19 34.98
N ILE A 408 -44.87 -28.32 34.25
CA ILE A 408 -45.01 -27.81 32.87
C ILE A 408 -45.01 -26.27 32.83
N GLU A 409 -45.73 -25.61 33.73
CA GLU A 409 -45.79 -24.14 33.81
C GLU A 409 -44.40 -23.54 34.09
N GLU A 410 -43.67 -24.10 35.05
CA GLU A 410 -42.28 -23.72 35.32
C GLU A 410 -41.34 -24.02 34.16
N ALA A 411 -41.56 -25.09 33.38
CA ALA A 411 -40.77 -25.39 32.19
C ALA A 411 -41.06 -24.41 31.04
N LEU A 412 -42.33 -24.08 30.83
CA LEU A 412 -42.79 -23.12 29.83
C LEU A 412 -42.22 -21.71 30.12
N ASP A 413 -42.19 -21.29 31.38
CA ASP A 413 -41.62 -20.00 31.76
C ASP A 413 -40.08 -19.94 31.62
N ARG A 414 -39.38 -21.07 31.82
CA ARG A 414 -37.96 -21.19 31.49
C ARG A 414 -37.70 -21.04 29.98
N GLU A 415 -38.49 -21.68 29.13
CA GLU A 415 -38.34 -21.53 27.67
C GLU A 415 -38.67 -20.12 27.20
N LYS A 416 -39.75 -19.50 27.70
CA LYS A 416 -40.08 -18.08 27.38
C LYS A 416 -38.92 -17.14 27.67
N LEU A 417 -38.24 -17.34 28.81
CA LEU A 417 -37.10 -16.50 29.21
C LEU A 417 -35.91 -16.66 28.25
N GLU A 418 -35.59 -17.88 27.83
CA GLU A 418 -34.49 -18.12 26.89
C GLU A 418 -34.83 -17.63 25.48
N VAL A 419 -36.08 -17.78 25.02
CA VAL A 419 -36.57 -17.20 23.76
C VAL A 419 -36.47 -15.67 23.76
N GLU A 420 -36.88 -15.00 24.84
CA GLU A 420 -36.78 -13.54 24.93
C GLU A 420 -35.32 -13.06 24.99
N LYS A 421 -34.44 -13.81 25.66
CA LYS A 421 -32.99 -13.56 25.65
C LYS A 421 -32.38 -13.72 24.25
N LEU A 422 -32.71 -14.79 23.54
CA LEU A 422 -32.27 -15.01 22.14
C LEU A 422 -32.79 -13.92 21.20
N LYS A 423 -34.04 -13.48 21.38
CA LYS A 423 -34.66 -12.38 20.63
C LYS A 423 -33.94 -11.05 20.87
N ASN A 424 -33.54 -10.76 22.10
CA ASN A 424 -32.73 -9.57 22.44
C ASN A 424 -31.31 -9.65 21.83
N GLN A 425 -30.68 -10.83 21.85
CA GLN A 425 -29.40 -11.05 21.16
C GLN A 425 -29.52 -10.85 19.64
N HIS A 426 -30.56 -11.40 19.01
CA HIS A 426 -30.83 -11.24 17.59
C HIS A 426 -31.06 -9.78 17.21
N ALA A 427 -31.81 -9.02 18.01
CA ALA A 427 -32.01 -7.58 17.82
C ALA A 427 -30.69 -6.78 17.92
N ALA A 428 -29.78 -7.17 18.83
CA ALA A 428 -28.46 -6.56 18.94
C ALA A 428 -27.58 -6.85 17.71
N VAL A 429 -27.59 -8.09 17.19
CA VAL A 429 -26.86 -8.46 15.97
C VAL A 429 -27.40 -7.73 14.74
N LEU A 430 -28.72 -7.62 14.58
CA LEU A 430 -29.33 -6.84 13.50
C LEU A 430 -28.91 -5.36 13.54
N LYS A 431 -28.81 -4.77 14.74
CA LYS A 431 -28.34 -3.39 14.90
C LYS A 431 -26.86 -3.24 14.52
N GLN A 432 -26.01 -4.19 14.88
CA GLN A 432 -24.60 -4.20 14.46
C GLN A 432 -24.46 -4.34 12.94
N LEU A 433 -25.27 -5.21 12.32
CA LEU A 433 -25.29 -5.39 10.87
C LEU A 433 -25.72 -4.10 10.15
N GLN A 434 -26.76 -3.41 10.63
CA GLN A 434 -27.19 -2.14 10.04
C GLN A 434 -26.09 -1.07 10.12
N ASN A 435 -25.45 -0.90 11.28
CA ASN A 435 -24.33 0.04 11.42
C ASN A 435 -23.20 -0.27 10.42
N ALA A 436 -22.84 -1.55 10.25
CA ALA A 436 -21.79 -1.97 9.31
C ALA A 436 -22.19 -1.76 7.84
N ILE A 437 -23.49 -1.80 7.51
CA ILE A 437 -24.01 -1.45 6.17
C ILE A 437 -23.88 0.07 5.95
N ASP A 438 -24.25 0.87 6.94
CA ASP A 438 -24.20 2.33 6.86
C ASP A 438 -22.73 2.84 6.75
N GLU A 439 -21.80 2.26 7.51
CA GLU A 439 -20.36 2.53 7.39
C GLU A 439 -19.80 2.15 6.00
N ASN A 440 -20.20 1.00 5.44
CA ASN A 440 -19.79 0.59 4.10
C ASN A 440 -20.36 1.53 3.00
N LEU A 441 -21.58 2.05 3.18
CA LEU A 441 -22.17 3.04 2.28
C LEU A 441 -21.39 4.36 2.31
N GLU A 442 -20.98 4.84 3.49
CA GLU A 442 -20.19 6.06 3.62
C GLU A 442 -18.77 5.90 3.02
N LEU A 443 -18.13 4.75 3.24
CA LEU A 443 -16.86 4.40 2.59
C LEU A 443 -17.00 4.31 1.07
N GLY A 444 -18.10 3.75 0.56
CA GLY A 444 -18.41 3.70 -0.87
C GLY A 444 -18.57 5.09 -1.49
N HIS A 445 -19.18 6.04 -0.78
CA HIS A 445 -19.28 7.43 -1.22
C HIS A 445 -17.90 8.10 -1.30
N LYS A 446 -17.08 7.97 -0.26
CA LYS A 446 -15.70 8.52 -0.22
C LYS A 446 -14.80 7.93 -1.32
N LEU A 447 -14.94 6.63 -1.58
CA LEU A 447 -14.24 5.97 -2.69
C LEU A 447 -14.68 6.54 -4.05
N THR A 448 -15.97 6.77 -4.24
CA THR A 448 -16.52 7.36 -5.48
C THR A 448 -16.00 8.79 -5.70
N GLU A 449 -15.95 9.62 -4.66
CA GLU A 449 -15.39 10.97 -4.71
C GLU A 449 -13.88 10.97 -5.08
N SER A 450 -13.11 10.05 -4.49
CA SER A 450 -11.69 9.84 -4.83
C SER A 450 -11.48 9.37 -6.28
N ILE A 451 -12.36 8.50 -6.80
CA ILE A 451 -12.35 8.07 -8.20
C ILE A 451 -12.66 9.24 -9.15
N CYS A 452 -13.68 10.05 -8.84
CA CYS A 452 -14.03 11.23 -9.63
C CYS A 452 -12.87 12.22 -9.73
N THR A 453 -12.24 12.56 -8.59
CA THR A 453 -11.10 13.49 -8.58
C THR A 453 -9.87 12.93 -9.31
N THR A 454 -9.60 11.63 -9.20
CA THR A 454 -8.50 10.97 -9.95
C THR A 454 -8.72 11.08 -11.45
N ARG A 455 -9.93 10.82 -11.94
CA ARG A 455 -10.31 10.95 -13.36
C ARG A 455 -10.14 12.39 -13.88
N ASP A 456 -10.51 13.39 -13.08
CA ASP A 456 -10.32 14.81 -13.44
C ASP A 456 -8.82 15.20 -13.53
N PHE A 457 -7.92 14.49 -12.85
CA PHE A 457 -6.47 14.62 -13.03
C PHE A 457 -5.96 13.87 -14.26
N GLU A 458 -6.48 12.67 -14.55
CA GLU A 458 -6.16 11.91 -15.77
C GLU A 458 -6.51 12.69 -17.05
N GLU A 459 -7.70 13.31 -17.10
CA GLU A 459 -8.12 14.15 -18.23
C GLU A 459 -7.15 15.34 -18.45
N LYS A 460 -6.67 15.97 -17.37
CA LYS A 460 -5.66 17.05 -17.43
C LYS A 460 -4.28 16.54 -17.87
N ILE A 461 -3.86 15.36 -17.42
CA ILE A 461 -2.60 14.73 -17.84
C ILE A 461 -2.68 14.40 -19.34
N SER A 462 -3.79 13.82 -19.80
CA SER A 462 -4.02 13.52 -21.22
C SER A 462 -3.95 14.77 -22.10
N ALA A 463 -4.63 15.86 -21.70
CA ALA A 463 -4.58 17.14 -22.40
C ALA A 463 -3.15 17.70 -22.50
N ASN A 464 -2.36 17.61 -21.42
CA ASN A 464 -0.96 18.02 -21.40
C ASN A 464 -0.06 17.13 -22.27
N CYS A 465 -0.30 15.81 -22.30
CA CYS A 465 0.41 14.88 -23.19
C CYS A 465 0.14 15.19 -24.67
N HIS A 466 -1.10 15.51 -25.05
CA HIS A 466 -1.42 15.96 -26.41
C HIS A 466 -0.73 17.28 -26.77
N LEU A 467 -0.67 18.24 -25.83
CA LEU A 467 0.06 19.49 -26.03
C LEU A 467 1.57 19.24 -26.23
N LEU A 468 2.17 18.37 -25.41
CA LEU A 468 3.58 17.97 -25.55
C LEU A 468 3.86 17.31 -26.90
N HIS A 469 2.98 16.42 -27.37
CA HIS A 469 3.12 15.81 -28.70
C HIS A 469 3.05 16.85 -29.82
N SER A 470 2.13 17.82 -29.74
CA SER A 470 2.04 18.92 -30.71
C SER A 470 3.28 19.83 -30.69
N LEU A 471 3.86 20.08 -29.51
CA LEU A 471 5.12 20.81 -29.38
C LEU A 471 6.29 20.02 -29.95
N GLN A 472 6.34 18.71 -29.73
CA GLN A 472 7.39 17.85 -30.25
C GLN A 472 7.34 17.73 -31.78
N GLU A 473 6.16 17.57 -32.37
CA GLU A 473 5.96 17.59 -33.84
C GLU A 473 6.40 18.94 -34.47
N LYS A 474 6.15 20.05 -33.77
CA LYS A 474 6.68 21.38 -34.15
C LYS A 474 8.20 21.44 -34.04
N CYS A 475 8.79 20.91 -32.96
CA CYS A 475 10.25 20.82 -32.83
C CYS A 475 10.88 19.97 -33.94
N ASP A 476 10.31 18.80 -34.26
CA ASP A 476 10.78 17.94 -35.34
C ASP A 476 10.64 18.60 -36.71
N THR A 477 9.62 19.45 -36.90
CA THR A 477 9.42 20.23 -38.13
C THR A 477 10.45 21.35 -38.26
N LEU A 478 10.63 22.16 -37.22
CA LEU A 478 11.69 23.18 -37.15
C LEU A 478 13.09 22.57 -37.26
N GLN A 479 13.28 21.35 -36.76
CA GLN A 479 14.53 20.61 -36.90
C GLN A 479 14.75 20.14 -38.35
N ARG A 480 13.72 19.64 -39.04
CA ARG A 480 13.80 19.32 -40.48
C ARG A 480 14.06 20.57 -41.34
N GLU A 481 13.45 21.71 -41.01
CA GLU A 481 13.71 22.99 -41.67
C GLU A 481 15.16 23.46 -41.43
N ARG A 482 15.63 23.38 -40.18
CA ARG A 482 17.03 23.65 -39.82
C ARG A 482 17.99 22.75 -40.59
N ASP A 483 17.73 21.45 -40.64
CA ASP A 483 18.63 20.49 -41.27
C ASP A 483 18.64 20.66 -42.80
N GLY A 484 17.50 21.08 -43.39
CA GLY A 484 17.44 21.53 -44.79
C GLY A 484 18.26 22.80 -45.05
N ALA A 485 18.11 23.83 -44.21
CA ALA A 485 18.88 25.07 -44.31
C ALA A 485 20.39 24.87 -44.05
N VAL A 486 20.75 23.95 -43.14
CA VAL A 486 22.14 23.53 -42.92
C VAL A 486 22.68 22.85 -44.17
N LYS A 487 21.92 21.95 -44.80
CA LYS A 487 22.37 21.28 -46.04
C LYS A 487 22.55 22.28 -47.19
N GLU A 488 21.64 23.23 -47.37
CA GLU A 488 21.79 24.31 -48.36
C GLU A 488 23.04 25.17 -48.06
N ALA A 489 23.26 25.52 -46.80
CA ALA A 489 24.46 26.22 -46.36
C ALA A 489 25.74 25.38 -46.51
N GLU A 490 25.67 24.06 -46.38
CA GLU A 490 26.78 23.13 -46.62
C GLU A 490 27.10 22.97 -48.12
N GLU A 491 26.10 22.97 -49.00
CA GLU A 491 26.28 23.00 -50.45
C GLU A 491 26.89 24.34 -50.92
N LEU A 492 26.53 25.45 -50.28
CA LEU A 492 27.18 26.75 -50.45
C LEU A 492 28.61 26.77 -49.87
N ARG A 493 28.85 26.15 -48.71
CA ARG A 493 30.20 25.97 -48.14
C ARG A 493 31.07 25.08 -49.03
N HIS A 494 30.56 24.00 -49.61
CA HIS A 494 31.32 23.15 -50.53
C HIS A 494 31.82 23.90 -51.77
N LYS A 495 31.10 24.93 -52.22
CA LYS A 495 31.57 25.87 -53.27
C LYS A 495 32.64 26.86 -52.78
N ALA A 496 32.76 27.08 -51.47
CA ALA A 496 33.76 27.93 -50.83
C ALA A 496 34.97 27.16 -50.22
N VAL A 497 34.91 25.83 -50.16
CA VAL A 497 35.86 24.96 -49.42
C VAL A 497 37.20 24.72 -50.11
N TRP A 498 37.50 25.37 -51.26
CA TRP A 498 38.89 25.45 -51.73
C TRP A 498 39.76 26.36 -50.83
N THR A 499 39.17 27.18 -49.96
CA THR A 499 39.91 28.09 -49.07
C THR A 499 39.72 27.80 -47.57
N ASN A 500 40.71 27.08 -47.04
CA ASN A 500 41.12 26.96 -45.63
C ASN A 500 40.24 26.18 -44.65
N ALA A 501 40.91 25.26 -43.93
CA ALA A 501 40.35 24.48 -42.83
C ALA A 501 40.51 25.21 -41.49
N GLY A 502 39.47 25.17 -40.66
CA GLY A 502 39.43 25.67 -39.29
C GLY A 502 38.43 24.87 -38.46
N ILE A 503 38.69 24.76 -37.15
CA ILE A 503 37.92 23.93 -36.21
C ILE A 503 36.47 24.45 -36.14
N SER A 504 35.47 23.61 -36.43
CA SER A 504 34.06 24.01 -36.52
C SER A 504 33.36 23.97 -35.16
N TRP A 505 32.76 25.09 -34.75
CA TRP A 505 32.03 25.27 -33.49
C TRP A 505 30.50 25.30 -33.75
N PRO A 506 29.65 25.05 -32.74
CA PRO A 506 28.22 25.38 -32.84
C PRO A 506 28.04 26.91 -32.83
N LEU A 507 27.45 27.45 -33.92
CA LEU A 507 27.26 28.89 -34.15
C LEU A 507 26.48 29.65 -33.06
N SER A 508 25.85 28.96 -32.11
CA SER A 508 25.09 29.56 -31.00
C SER A 508 25.93 30.03 -29.82
N LEU A 509 27.18 29.57 -29.70
CA LEU A 509 28.10 29.87 -28.58
C LEU A 509 29.15 30.94 -28.90
N GLU A 510 29.19 31.40 -30.15
CA GLU A 510 30.18 32.36 -30.64
C GLU A 510 29.66 33.80 -30.51
N PHE A 511 30.52 34.66 -29.95
CA PHE A 511 30.29 36.11 -29.79
C PHE A 511 31.40 36.89 -30.48
N SER A 512 31.02 37.97 -31.17
CA SER A 512 31.97 38.86 -31.84
C SER A 512 32.60 39.86 -30.85
N TYR A 513 33.82 40.32 -31.14
CA TYR A 513 34.45 41.41 -30.36
C TYR A 513 33.53 42.64 -30.24
N LEU A 514 32.85 43.03 -31.32
CA LEU A 514 31.97 44.20 -31.36
C LEU A 514 30.77 44.08 -30.41
N GLU A 515 30.17 42.88 -30.28
CA GLU A 515 29.11 42.65 -29.28
C GLU A 515 29.64 42.84 -27.86
N LEU A 516 30.86 42.35 -27.55
CA LEU A 516 31.46 42.50 -26.23
C LEU A 516 31.84 43.96 -25.93
N GLU A 517 32.38 44.67 -26.91
CA GLU A 517 32.73 46.08 -26.82
C GLU A 517 31.48 46.94 -26.54
N GLN A 518 30.38 46.71 -27.26
CA GLN A 518 29.09 47.37 -27.02
C GLN A 518 28.52 47.03 -25.64
N ALA A 519 28.50 45.74 -25.27
CA ALA A 519 27.94 45.27 -24.00
C ALA A 519 28.69 45.77 -22.76
N THR A 520 29.96 46.15 -22.91
CA THR A 520 30.84 46.65 -21.84
C THR A 520 31.14 48.15 -21.94
N GLN A 521 30.47 48.87 -22.85
CA GLN A 521 30.68 50.30 -23.12
C GLN A 521 32.17 50.63 -23.37
N ASN A 522 32.79 49.93 -24.32
CA ASN A 522 34.22 49.98 -24.64
C ASN A 522 35.10 49.53 -23.45
N PHE A 523 34.72 48.43 -22.79
CA PHE A 523 35.42 47.86 -21.63
C PHE A 523 35.65 48.88 -20.49
N ASN A 524 34.59 49.64 -20.18
CA ASN A 524 34.64 50.70 -19.18
C ASN A 524 35.07 50.16 -17.80
N ASN A 525 36.04 50.81 -17.16
CA ASN A 525 36.52 50.41 -15.84
C ASN A 525 35.42 50.45 -14.76
N SER A 526 34.35 51.24 -14.92
CA SER A 526 33.20 51.25 -13.99
C SER A 526 32.37 49.97 -14.04
N LEU A 527 32.48 49.19 -15.12
CA LEU A 527 31.83 47.89 -15.29
C LEU A 527 32.77 46.72 -14.96
N MET A 528 34.03 46.99 -14.59
CA MET A 528 34.98 45.95 -14.18
C MET A 528 34.62 45.43 -12.79
N ILE A 529 34.14 44.20 -12.72
CA ILE A 529 33.73 43.53 -11.47
C ILE A 529 34.84 42.68 -10.85
N GLY A 530 35.92 42.39 -11.59
CA GLY A 530 37.05 41.64 -11.06
C GLY A 530 38.33 41.82 -11.88
N LYS A 531 39.48 41.66 -11.21
CA LYS A 531 40.81 41.68 -11.84
C LYS A 531 41.75 40.76 -11.06
N GLY A 532 42.29 39.74 -11.72
CA GLY A 532 43.17 38.75 -11.10
C GLY A 532 44.26 38.24 -12.06
N GLY A 533 44.95 37.17 -11.68
CA GLY A 533 45.97 36.53 -12.53
C GLY A 533 45.41 36.00 -13.87
N PHE A 534 44.12 35.68 -13.91
CA PHE A 534 43.38 35.21 -15.08
C PHE A 534 42.75 36.35 -15.90
N GLY A 535 43.24 37.59 -15.75
CA GLY A 535 42.78 38.75 -16.52
C GLY A 535 41.71 39.59 -15.83
N LYS A 536 40.82 40.19 -16.63
CA LYS A 536 39.79 41.14 -16.17
C LYS A 536 38.39 40.59 -16.41
N VAL A 537 37.46 40.83 -15.48
CA VAL A 537 36.05 40.48 -15.63
C VAL A 537 35.21 41.75 -15.63
N TYR A 538 34.35 41.89 -16.63
CA TYR A 538 33.41 43.01 -16.77
C TYR A 538 31.97 42.51 -16.69
N LYS A 539 31.10 43.29 -16.05
CA LYS A 539 29.65 43.13 -16.17
C LYS A 539 29.23 43.69 -17.52
N GLY A 540 28.44 42.93 -18.28
CA GLY A 540 27.89 43.36 -19.56
C GLY A 540 26.41 43.02 -19.71
N PHE A 541 25.80 43.55 -20.76
CA PHE A 541 24.44 43.20 -21.17
C PHE A 541 24.45 42.72 -22.62
N LEU A 542 24.30 41.42 -22.83
CA LEU A 542 24.35 40.76 -24.14
C LEU A 542 23.03 40.05 -24.42
N ARG A 543 22.44 40.27 -25.60
CA ARG A 543 21.25 39.56 -26.09
C ARG A 543 20.14 39.43 -25.01
N ASN A 544 19.78 40.58 -24.41
CA ASN A 544 18.83 40.74 -23.30
C ASN A 544 19.17 40.03 -21.97
N THR A 545 20.43 39.59 -21.79
CA THR A 545 20.91 38.87 -20.61
C THR A 545 22.03 39.67 -19.92
N THR A 546 22.01 39.76 -18.59
CA THR A 546 23.15 40.30 -17.82
C THR A 546 24.21 39.22 -17.67
N VAL A 547 25.46 39.54 -18.04
CA VAL A 547 26.55 38.57 -18.18
C VAL A 547 27.82 39.02 -17.46
N ALA A 548 28.69 38.07 -17.14
CA ALA A 548 30.07 38.32 -16.73
C ALA A 548 31.01 37.95 -17.89
N ILE A 549 31.79 38.92 -18.38
CA ILE A 549 32.71 38.78 -19.52
C ILE A 549 34.15 38.76 -18.99
N LYS A 550 34.75 37.58 -18.91
CA LYS A 550 36.14 37.34 -18.48
C LYS A 550 37.07 37.44 -19.70
N MET A 551 37.85 38.50 -19.78
CA MET A 551 38.92 38.67 -20.77
C MET A 551 40.23 38.10 -20.25
N LEU A 552 40.72 37.02 -20.87
CA LEU A 552 42.02 36.43 -20.58
C LEU A 552 43.14 37.27 -21.23
N HIS A 553 44.38 37.11 -20.76
CA HIS A 553 45.52 37.88 -21.26
C HIS A 553 46.00 37.40 -22.66
N PRO A 554 45.78 38.15 -23.76
CA PRO A 554 45.97 37.64 -25.13
C PRO A 554 47.44 37.35 -25.49
N LYS A 555 48.37 37.98 -24.78
CA LYS A 555 49.83 37.83 -25.01
C LYS A 555 50.46 36.70 -24.19
N SER A 556 49.67 35.88 -23.50
CA SER A 556 50.16 34.79 -22.65
C SER A 556 49.80 33.43 -23.25
N LEU A 557 50.81 32.57 -23.43
CA LEU A 557 50.60 31.16 -23.78
C LEU A 557 49.77 30.43 -22.72
N GLN A 558 49.78 30.93 -21.48
CA GLN A 558 48.93 30.44 -20.40
C GLN A 558 47.45 30.75 -20.64
N GLY A 559 47.09 32.01 -20.92
CA GLY A 559 45.69 32.42 -21.15
C GLY A 559 45.03 31.72 -22.34
N GLN A 560 45.76 31.43 -23.41
CA GLN A 560 45.23 30.63 -24.54
C GLN A 560 44.91 29.18 -24.13
N ASN A 561 45.76 28.56 -23.32
CA ASN A 561 45.54 27.21 -22.84
C ASN A 561 44.38 27.16 -21.83
N GLU A 562 44.28 28.16 -20.95
CA GLU A 562 43.16 28.31 -20.00
C GLU A 562 41.84 28.53 -20.74
N PHE A 563 41.80 29.42 -21.74
CA PHE A 563 40.64 29.63 -22.62
C PHE A 563 40.16 28.32 -23.26
N ASN A 564 41.07 27.61 -23.94
CA ASN A 564 40.76 26.36 -24.62
C ASN A 564 40.26 25.29 -23.63
N GLN A 565 40.82 25.24 -22.42
CA GLN A 565 40.45 24.28 -21.38
C GLN A 565 39.06 24.58 -20.78
N GLU A 566 38.75 25.85 -20.46
CA GLU A 566 37.43 26.24 -19.96
C GLU A 566 36.33 25.94 -20.99
N VAL A 567 36.55 26.32 -22.26
CA VAL A 567 35.62 26.00 -23.36
C VAL A 567 35.47 24.48 -23.52
N ALA A 568 36.56 23.71 -23.50
CA ALA A 568 36.51 22.27 -23.73
C ALA A 568 35.78 21.47 -22.63
N VAL A 569 35.69 22.02 -21.41
CA VAL A 569 34.95 21.44 -20.28
C VAL A 569 33.53 21.99 -20.19
N LEU A 570 33.36 23.31 -20.04
CA LEU A 570 32.06 23.93 -19.74
C LEU A 570 31.07 23.90 -20.92
N SER A 571 31.54 23.68 -22.15
CA SER A 571 30.64 23.38 -23.29
C SER A 571 29.97 22.00 -23.20
N LYS A 572 30.51 21.07 -22.40
CA LYS A 572 30.07 19.67 -22.32
C LYS A 572 29.40 19.28 -21.01
N VAL A 573 29.59 20.05 -19.94
CA VAL A 573 29.08 19.74 -18.61
C VAL A 573 28.12 20.83 -18.13
N ARG A 574 27.03 20.41 -17.47
CA ARG A 574 26.06 21.31 -16.82
C ARG A 574 25.59 20.70 -15.51
N HIS A 575 25.61 21.50 -14.45
CA HIS A 575 25.18 21.14 -13.09
C HIS A 575 24.78 22.42 -12.35
N PRO A 576 23.75 22.41 -11.47
CA PRO A 576 23.24 23.63 -10.82
C PRO A 576 24.31 24.43 -10.07
N ASN A 577 25.28 23.75 -9.44
CA ASN A 577 26.37 24.34 -8.67
C ASN A 577 27.67 24.50 -9.46
N LEU A 578 27.59 24.55 -10.80
CA LEU A 578 28.66 25.03 -11.67
C LEU A 578 28.23 26.35 -12.34
N VAL A 579 29.21 27.20 -12.64
CA VAL A 579 28.98 28.43 -13.43
C VAL A 579 28.71 28.06 -14.89
N THR A 580 27.63 28.60 -15.44
CA THR A 580 27.19 28.36 -16.82
C THR A 580 27.99 29.23 -17.79
N LEU A 581 28.72 28.59 -18.70
CA LEU A 581 29.29 29.25 -19.88
C LEU A 581 28.16 29.52 -20.90
N ILE A 582 27.90 30.80 -21.16
CA ILE A 582 26.92 31.29 -22.15
C ILE A 582 27.54 31.32 -23.55
N GLY A 583 28.85 31.57 -23.65
CA GLY A 583 29.60 31.51 -24.90
C GLY A 583 31.01 32.03 -24.77
N ALA A 584 31.69 32.18 -25.91
CA ALA A 584 33.06 32.66 -25.97
C ALA A 584 33.33 33.51 -27.23
N CYS A 585 34.34 34.37 -27.16
CA CYS A 585 34.90 35.13 -28.27
C CYS A 585 36.38 34.78 -28.41
N SER A 586 36.73 34.12 -29.50
CA SER A 586 38.09 33.65 -29.81
C SER A 586 39.03 34.81 -30.16
N ASP A 587 38.54 35.86 -30.83
CA ASP A 587 39.31 37.04 -31.28
C ASP A 587 40.12 37.71 -30.16
N VAL A 588 39.55 37.74 -28.94
CA VAL A 588 40.15 38.40 -27.76
C VAL A 588 40.26 37.51 -26.54
N LEU A 589 40.08 36.19 -26.71
CA LEU A 589 40.09 35.18 -25.63
C LEU A 589 39.16 35.57 -24.46
N ALA A 590 37.91 35.91 -24.77
CA ALA A 590 36.91 36.29 -23.79
C ALA A 590 35.87 35.18 -23.58
N LEU A 591 35.53 34.91 -22.32
CA LEU A 591 34.53 33.94 -21.90
C LEU A 591 33.34 34.66 -21.29
N ILE A 592 32.13 34.29 -21.71
CA ILE A 592 30.87 34.92 -21.32
C ILE A 592 30.11 33.94 -20.42
N TYR A 593 29.88 34.33 -19.17
CA TYR A 593 29.18 33.52 -18.16
C TYR A 593 27.90 34.20 -17.67
N GLU A 594 27.06 33.44 -16.97
CA GLU A 594 25.99 34.00 -16.15
C GLU A 594 26.53 35.02 -15.13
N PHE A 595 25.84 36.15 -14.96
CA PHE A 595 26.23 37.16 -13.97
C PHE A 595 25.70 36.76 -12.58
N LEU A 596 26.61 36.61 -11.61
CA LEU A 596 26.30 36.21 -10.24
C LEU A 596 26.46 37.42 -9.31
N PRO A 597 25.35 37.99 -8.78
CA PRO A 597 25.34 39.33 -8.21
C PRO A 597 26.02 39.45 -6.84
N ASN A 598 26.14 38.35 -6.08
CA ASN A 598 26.73 38.35 -4.75
C ASN A 598 28.25 38.12 -4.76
N GLY A 599 28.90 38.07 -5.93
CA GLY A 599 30.35 37.98 -6.04
C GLY A 599 30.90 36.61 -5.63
N SER A 600 32.13 36.58 -5.11
CA SER A 600 32.76 35.36 -4.63
C SER A 600 32.48 35.08 -3.16
N LEU A 601 32.64 33.82 -2.76
CA LEU A 601 32.57 33.39 -1.38
C LEU A 601 33.66 34.03 -0.51
N GLU A 602 34.82 34.36 -1.09
CA GLU A 602 35.87 35.11 -0.40
C GLU A 602 35.39 36.53 -0.04
N ASP A 603 34.75 37.23 -1.00
CA ASP A 603 34.20 38.57 -0.79
C ASP A 603 33.12 38.58 0.31
N CYS A 604 32.23 37.58 0.30
CA CYS A 604 31.19 37.43 1.31
C CYS A 604 31.74 37.06 2.70
N LEU A 605 32.78 36.23 2.79
CA LEU A 605 33.43 35.91 4.06
C LEU A 605 34.22 37.10 4.63
N ALA A 606 34.81 37.92 3.75
CA ALA A 606 35.45 39.17 4.12
C ALA A 606 34.46 40.34 4.34
N CYS A 607 33.14 40.10 4.19
CA CYS A 607 32.06 41.09 4.31
C CYS A 607 32.29 42.34 3.45
N ILE A 608 32.89 42.17 2.26
CA ILE A 608 33.22 43.26 1.34
C ILE A 608 31.92 43.93 0.87
N ASN A 609 31.99 45.24 0.64
CA ASN A 609 30.84 46.11 0.31
C ASN A 609 29.74 46.15 1.38
N SER A 610 30.08 45.89 2.66
CA SER A 610 29.14 45.83 3.79
C SER A 610 28.05 44.76 3.62
N THR A 611 28.39 43.66 2.96
CA THR A 611 27.52 42.48 2.90
C THR A 611 27.35 41.87 4.30
N PRO A 612 26.13 41.41 4.67
CA PRO A 612 25.92 40.78 5.96
C PRO A 612 26.68 39.44 6.04
N PRO A 613 27.23 39.05 7.20
CA PRO A 613 27.92 37.78 7.37
C PRO A 613 27.05 36.58 6.95
N LEU A 614 27.62 35.64 6.21
CA LEU A 614 26.91 34.42 5.83
C LEU A 614 26.57 33.59 7.08
N THR A 615 25.29 33.27 7.26
CA THR A 615 24.80 32.47 8.39
C THR A 615 25.31 31.02 8.31
N TRP A 616 25.35 30.33 9.46
CA TRP A 616 25.82 28.94 9.50
C TRP A 616 25.00 28.00 8.60
N GLN A 617 23.71 28.27 8.42
CA GLN A 617 22.83 27.54 7.51
C GLN A 617 23.29 27.68 6.06
N VAL A 618 23.54 28.93 5.61
CA VAL A 618 24.02 29.21 4.25
C VAL A 618 25.40 28.61 4.04
N ARG A 619 26.32 28.73 5.01
CA ARG A 619 27.65 28.10 4.95
C ARG A 619 27.56 26.57 4.87
N THR A 620 26.65 25.95 5.63
CA THR A 620 26.41 24.49 5.58
C THR A 620 25.82 24.07 4.22
N ARG A 621 24.93 24.88 3.64
CA ARG A 621 24.38 24.65 2.29
C ARG A 621 25.48 24.71 1.23
N ILE A 622 26.32 25.73 1.26
CA ILE A 622 27.47 25.91 0.36
C ILE A 622 28.43 24.71 0.41
N ILE A 623 28.71 24.14 1.59
CA ILE A 623 29.53 22.92 1.72
C ILE A 623 28.91 21.75 0.94
N GLY A 624 27.58 21.57 1.01
CA GLY A 624 26.88 20.52 0.26
C GLY A 624 26.83 20.77 -1.24
N GLU A 625 26.58 22.00 -1.66
CA GLU A 625 26.57 22.43 -3.06
C GLU A 625 27.93 22.20 -3.74
N ILE A 626 29.03 22.60 -3.09
CA ILE A 626 30.40 22.31 -3.57
C ILE A 626 30.67 20.81 -3.61
N CYS A 627 30.27 20.05 -2.59
CA CYS A 627 30.43 18.59 -2.58
C CYS A 627 29.68 17.94 -3.75
N SER A 628 28.48 18.42 -4.09
CA SER A 628 27.69 17.95 -5.24
C SER A 628 28.40 18.23 -6.57
N ALA A 629 28.94 19.44 -6.74
CA ALA A 629 29.72 19.83 -7.91
C ALA A 629 30.97 18.95 -8.09
N LEU A 630 31.73 18.69 -7.02
CA LEU A 630 32.91 17.82 -7.07
C LEU A 630 32.57 16.38 -7.43
N ILE A 631 31.53 15.80 -6.80
CA ILE A 631 31.03 14.45 -7.13
C ILE A 631 30.68 14.35 -8.62
N PHE A 632 29.99 15.36 -9.17
CA PHE A 632 29.61 15.41 -10.57
C PHE A 632 30.84 15.48 -11.50
N LEU A 633 31.80 16.37 -11.22
CA LEU A 633 33.04 16.50 -12.01
C LEU A 633 33.90 15.23 -11.97
N HIS A 634 34.05 14.63 -10.79
CA HIS A 634 34.87 13.42 -10.59
C HIS A 634 34.19 12.17 -11.16
N SER A 635 32.85 12.14 -11.25
CA SER A 635 32.09 11.04 -11.85
C SER A 635 31.92 11.16 -13.38
N ASN A 636 32.40 12.24 -13.99
CA ASN A 636 32.23 12.49 -15.43
C ASN A 636 32.86 11.39 -16.30
N LYS A 637 32.20 11.05 -17.42
CA LYS A 637 32.63 10.00 -18.35
C LYS A 637 32.75 10.55 -19.77
N PRO A 638 33.73 10.07 -20.58
CA PRO A 638 34.64 8.95 -20.32
C PRO A 638 35.82 9.28 -19.39
N HIS A 639 36.05 10.55 -19.03
CA HIS A 639 37.19 10.97 -18.22
C HIS A 639 36.71 11.87 -17.08
N ALA A 640 37.13 11.56 -15.85
CA ALA A 640 36.90 12.39 -14.67
C ALA A 640 37.60 13.75 -14.84
N VAL A 641 36.99 14.81 -14.31
CA VAL A 641 37.53 16.18 -14.35
C VAL A 641 37.97 16.56 -12.94
N VAL A 642 39.25 16.90 -12.76
CA VAL A 642 39.77 17.49 -11.51
C VAL A 642 39.82 19.00 -11.67
N HIS A 643 39.33 19.75 -10.68
CA HIS A 643 39.27 21.21 -10.71
C HIS A 643 40.66 21.83 -10.58
N GLY A 644 41.44 21.42 -9.58
CA GLY A 644 42.85 21.76 -9.41
C GLY A 644 43.15 23.11 -8.74
N ASP A 645 42.29 24.12 -8.87
CA ASP A 645 42.38 25.40 -8.13
C ASP A 645 41.07 25.72 -7.40
N LEU A 646 40.61 24.78 -6.57
CA LEU A 646 39.41 24.96 -5.74
C LEU A 646 39.73 25.89 -4.55
N LYS A 647 39.05 27.04 -4.48
CA LYS A 647 39.23 28.07 -3.44
C LYS A 647 37.97 28.96 -3.35
N PRO A 648 37.75 29.71 -2.25
CA PRO A 648 36.58 30.59 -2.10
C PRO A 648 36.43 31.65 -3.20
N ASP A 649 37.51 32.22 -3.73
CA ASP A 649 37.44 33.19 -4.85
C ASP A 649 36.79 32.58 -6.10
N ASN A 650 36.93 31.27 -6.30
CA ASN A 650 36.42 30.53 -7.44
C ASN A 650 35.01 29.94 -7.19
N ILE A 651 34.42 30.21 -6.03
CA ILE A 651 33.05 29.82 -5.67
C ILE A 651 32.21 31.09 -5.67
N LEU A 652 31.33 31.24 -6.66
CA LEU A 652 30.49 32.43 -6.84
C LEU A 652 29.08 32.20 -6.30
N LEU A 653 28.41 33.25 -5.84
CA LEU A 653 27.06 33.17 -5.25
C LEU A 653 26.00 33.86 -6.14
N ASP A 654 24.91 33.14 -6.42
CA ASP A 654 23.72 33.70 -7.09
C ASP A 654 22.91 34.63 -6.17
N SER A 655 21.81 35.21 -6.66
CA SER A 655 20.93 36.09 -5.87
C SER A 655 20.32 35.44 -4.62
N ASN A 656 20.22 34.11 -4.59
CA ASN A 656 19.66 33.31 -3.50
C ASN A 656 20.75 32.73 -2.58
N LEU A 657 22.00 33.15 -2.76
CA LEU A 657 23.21 32.62 -2.13
C LEU A 657 23.48 31.13 -2.44
N VAL A 658 22.98 30.63 -3.56
CA VAL A 658 23.33 29.29 -4.08
C VAL A 658 24.71 29.40 -4.70
N SER A 659 25.61 28.50 -4.29
CA SER A 659 26.99 28.50 -4.77
C SER A 659 27.15 27.80 -6.11
N LYS A 660 28.02 28.38 -6.94
CA LYS A 660 28.41 27.93 -8.27
C LYS A 660 29.93 27.96 -8.38
N LEU A 661 30.54 26.80 -8.56
CA LEU A 661 31.98 26.65 -8.81
C LEU A 661 32.32 27.10 -10.23
N GLY A 662 33.32 27.99 -10.36
CA GLY A 662 33.82 28.52 -11.63
C GLY A 662 35.35 28.50 -11.70
N ASP A 663 35.89 29.15 -12.74
CA ASP A 663 37.34 29.23 -13.05
C ASP A 663 38.00 27.88 -13.37
N PHE A 664 37.63 27.31 -14.52
CA PHE A 664 38.08 25.99 -14.97
C PHE A 664 39.41 26.03 -15.73
N GLY A 665 40.14 27.17 -15.76
CA GLY A 665 41.31 27.34 -16.63
C GLY A 665 42.45 26.34 -16.37
N ILE A 666 42.56 25.86 -15.13
CA ILE A 666 43.63 24.93 -14.71
C ILE A 666 43.14 23.47 -14.68
N CYS A 667 41.83 23.23 -14.80
CA CYS A 667 41.23 21.90 -14.64
C CYS A 667 41.77 20.87 -15.64
N ARG A 668 41.69 19.58 -15.29
CA ARG A 668 42.26 18.50 -16.10
C ARG A 668 41.32 17.31 -16.22
N PHE A 669 41.15 16.82 -17.45
CA PHE A 669 40.64 15.49 -17.70
C PHE A 669 41.71 14.46 -17.27
N LEU A 670 41.31 13.48 -16.46
CA LEU A 670 42.14 12.34 -16.13
C LEU A 670 42.02 11.29 -17.24
N ILE A 671 43.07 11.18 -18.04
CA ILE A 671 43.20 10.10 -19.04
C ILE A 671 43.68 8.85 -18.30
N GLU A 672 43.01 7.72 -18.49
CA GLU A 672 43.41 6.45 -17.89
C GLU A 672 44.78 6.00 -18.42
N SER A 673 45.81 6.06 -17.56
CA SER A 673 47.11 5.47 -17.85
C SER A 673 47.08 3.97 -17.58
N ASN A 674 47.49 3.15 -18.54
CA ASN A 674 47.50 1.67 -18.50
C ASN A 674 48.34 1.02 -17.37
N THR A 675 48.87 1.79 -16.42
CA THR A 675 49.92 1.40 -15.46
C THR A 675 49.59 1.72 -14.00
N SER A 676 48.40 2.25 -13.67
CA SER A 676 48.05 2.63 -12.29
C SER A 676 46.56 2.47 -12.00
N ALA A 677 46.22 2.00 -10.79
CA ALA A 677 44.85 1.71 -10.38
C ALA A 677 43.99 2.97 -10.12
N THR A 678 44.63 4.14 -10.01
CA THR A 678 44.00 5.45 -9.83
C THR A 678 44.40 6.37 -10.98
N PRO A 679 43.43 6.97 -11.72
CA PRO A 679 43.75 7.97 -12.75
C PRO A 679 44.40 9.22 -12.13
N TYR A 680 45.46 9.72 -12.76
CA TYR A 680 46.16 10.94 -12.35
C TYR A 680 46.69 11.71 -13.58
N HIS A 681 46.97 12.99 -13.43
CA HIS A 681 47.62 13.81 -14.47
C HIS A 681 48.91 14.42 -13.92
N LYS A 682 50.06 14.12 -14.55
CA LYS A 682 51.33 14.79 -14.23
C LYS A 682 51.35 16.20 -14.80
N THR A 683 51.52 17.21 -13.94
CA THR A 683 51.59 18.62 -14.32
C THR A 683 52.35 19.40 -13.25
N HIS A 684 52.89 20.58 -13.59
CA HIS A 684 53.46 21.45 -12.57
C HIS A 684 52.36 21.97 -11.64
N PRO A 685 52.55 21.95 -10.32
CA PRO A 685 51.62 22.52 -9.36
C PRO A 685 51.33 23.99 -9.69
N LYS A 686 50.04 24.29 -9.88
CA LYS A 686 49.48 25.63 -10.08
C LYS A 686 48.24 25.76 -9.21
N GLY A 687 48.00 26.97 -8.72
CA GLY A 687 46.86 27.29 -7.86
C GLY A 687 47.28 28.14 -6.67
N THR A 688 46.38 28.30 -5.72
CA THR A 688 46.58 29.15 -4.54
C THR A 688 47.20 28.38 -3.39
N ILE A 689 48.45 28.70 -3.00
CA ILE A 689 49.32 27.89 -2.10
C ILE A 689 48.61 27.30 -0.88
N ALA A 690 47.74 28.06 -0.20
CA ALA A 690 47.04 27.61 1.00
C ALA A 690 46.03 26.45 0.78
N TYR A 691 45.61 26.22 -0.47
CA TYR A 691 44.65 25.19 -0.88
C TYR A 691 45.29 24.08 -1.72
N ILE A 692 46.57 24.20 -2.10
CA ILE A 692 47.28 23.16 -2.88
C ILE A 692 47.53 21.93 -2.00
N ASP A 693 47.10 20.77 -2.48
CA ASP A 693 47.40 19.45 -1.91
C ASP A 693 48.93 19.25 -1.73
N PRO A 694 49.44 18.99 -0.52
CA PRO A 694 50.88 18.87 -0.27
C PRO A 694 51.52 17.68 -1.01
N GLU A 695 50.79 16.58 -1.24
CA GLU A 695 51.29 15.48 -2.07
C GLU A 695 51.29 15.87 -3.56
N PHE A 696 50.34 16.70 -4.03
CA PHE A 696 50.40 17.26 -5.40
C PHE A 696 51.60 18.21 -5.56
N LEU A 697 51.83 19.08 -4.57
CA LEU A 697 52.95 20.01 -4.56
C LEU A 697 54.31 19.27 -4.59
N ALA A 698 54.40 18.11 -3.93
CA ALA A 698 55.61 17.28 -3.89
C ALA A 698 55.81 16.40 -5.14
N THR A 699 54.77 15.79 -5.70
CA THR A 699 54.90 14.80 -6.79
C THR A 699 54.57 15.33 -8.19
N GLY A 700 53.82 16.44 -8.29
CA GLY A 700 53.24 16.93 -9.53
C GLY A 700 52.10 16.07 -10.08
N GLU A 701 51.59 15.09 -9.32
CA GLU A 701 50.50 14.21 -9.75
C GLU A 701 49.15 14.75 -9.30
N LEU A 702 48.39 15.41 -10.18
CA LEU A 702 47.05 15.90 -9.89
C LEU A 702 46.03 14.75 -9.88
N THR A 703 45.18 14.68 -8.85
CA THR A 703 44.19 13.61 -8.63
C THR A 703 42.88 14.16 -8.08
N PRO A 704 41.76 13.40 -8.08
CA PRO A 704 40.51 13.82 -7.44
C PRO A 704 40.69 14.16 -5.95
N GLN A 705 41.60 13.44 -5.27
CA GLN A 705 41.95 13.67 -3.87
C GLN A 705 42.67 15.01 -3.61
N SER A 706 43.13 15.70 -4.66
CA SER A 706 43.67 17.05 -4.55
C SER A 706 42.56 18.09 -4.38
N ASP A 707 41.41 17.92 -5.05
CA ASP A 707 40.22 18.75 -4.81
C ASP A 707 39.62 18.48 -3.41
N VAL A 708 39.66 17.23 -2.94
CA VAL A 708 39.20 16.86 -1.57
C VAL A 708 40.02 17.58 -0.49
N TYR A 709 41.33 17.71 -0.67
CA TYR A 709 42.18 18.49 0.23
C TYR A 709 41.75 19.96 0.30
N ALA A 710 41.62 20.60 -0.86
CA ALA A 710 41.18 21.99 -0.96
C ALA A 710 39.79 22.21 -0.35
N PHE A 711 38.86 21.28 -0.60
CA PHE A 711 37.52 21.26 -0.01
C PHE A 711 37.56 21.15 1.52
N GLY A 712 38.48 20.34 2.07
CA GLY A 712 38.74 20.27 3.51
C GLY A 712 39.12 21.62 4.12
N ILE A 713 40.06 22.33 3.49
CA ILE A 713 40.45 23.69 3.91
C ILE A 713 39.27 24.68 3.82
N ILE A 714 38.43 24.57 2.79
CA ILE A 714 37.22 25.41 2.62
C ILE A 714 36.19 25.14 3.72
N ILE A 715 35.95 23.89 4.12
CA ILE A 715 35.06 23.55 5.25
C ILE A 715 35.54 24.24 6.53
N LEU A 716 36.84 24.14 6.83
CA LEU A 716 37.43 24.75 8.04
C LEU A 716 37.36 26.27 8.01
N ARG A 717 37.52 26.87 6.82
CA ARG A 717 37.37 28.32 6.62
C ARG A 717 35.93 28.78 6.79
N LEU A 718 34.96 28.06 6.22
CA LEU A 718 33.53 28.35 6.40
C LEU A 718 33.10 28.23 7.87
N LEU A 719 33.65 27.26 8.60
CA LEU A 719 33.34 27.05 10.02
C LEU A 719 33.88 28.15 10.94
N THR A 720 35.07 28.70 10.65
CA THR A 720 35.81 29.57 11.58
C THR A 720 35.94 31.03 11.12
N GLY A 721 35.59 31.34 9.86
CA GLY A 721 35.77 32.67 9.26
C GLY A 721 37.23 33.07 9.02
N LYS A 722 38.20 32.26 9.47
CA LYS A 722 39.63 32.59 9.44
C LYS A 722 40.28 32.41 8.06
N PRO A 723 41.39 33.11 7.77
CA PRO A 723 42.22 32.83 6.61
C PRO A 723 42.71 31.38 6.56
N ALA A 724 42.88 30.83 5.35
CA ALA A 724 43.30 29.45 5.14
C ALA A 724 44.70 29.05 5.67
N PRO A 725 45.76 29.90 5.64
CA PRO A 725 47.09 29.50 6.09
C PRO A 725 47.14 29.01 7.55
N GLY A 726 47.46 27.73 7.75
CA GLY A 726 47.61 27.13 9.08
C GLY A 726 46.30 26.71 9.77
N ILE A 727 45.14 26.94 9.14
CA ILE A 727 43.81 26.75 9.72
C ILE A 727 43.56 25.33 10.26
N ALA A 728 44.00 24.30 9.54
CA ALA A 728 43.85 22.90 9.96
C ALA A 728 44.56 22.60 11.28
N ARG A 729 45.78 23.14 11.47
CA ARG A 729 46.53 22.99 12.73
C ARG A 729 45.86 23.72 13.88
N GLU A 730 45.27 24.89 13.64
CA GLU A 730 44.53 25.62 14.68
C GLU A 730 43.24 24.89 15.09
N VAL A 731 42.46 24.37 14.12
CA VAL A 731 41.22 23.63 14.42
C VAL A 731 41.51 22.31 15.10
N GLN A 732 42.56 21.59 14.70
CA GLN A 732 43.01 20.37 15.37
C GLN A 732 43.33 20.68 16.85
N LYS A 733 44.15 21.70 17.11
CA LYS A 733 44.46 22.13 18.48
C LYS A 733 43.19 22.52 19.27
N ALA A 734 42.26 23.24 18.65
CA ALA A 734 41.01 23.65 19.29
C ALA A 734 40.06 22.47 19.62
N LEU A 735 40.16 21.36 18.90
CA LEU A 735 39.48 20.11 19.23
C LEU A 735 40.18 19.38 20.38
N ASP A 736 41.51 19.29 20.34
CA ASP A 736 42.33 18.59 21.34
C ASP A 736 42.25 19.27 22.72
N ASP A 737 42.34 20.61 22.74
CA ASP A 737 42.21 21.44 23.94
C ASP A 737 40.74 21.75 24.31
N GLY A 738 39.76 21.26 23.54
CA GLY A 738 38.32 21.37 23.85
C GLY A 738 37.64 22.72 23.62
N TYR A 739 38.35 23.75 23.09
CA TYR A 739 37.83 25.11 22.92
C TYR A 739 37.19 25.42 21.56
N LEU A 740 36.89 24.42 20.70
CA LEU A 740 36.30 24.62 19.36
C LEU A 740 35.15 25.64 19.32
N HIS A 741 34.27 25.65 20.32
CA HIS A 741 33.13 26.58 20.42
C HIS A 741 33.53 28.07 20.39
N ALA A 742 34.74 28.42 20.85
CA ALA A 742 35.29 29.77 20.80
C ALA A 742 36.10 30.07 19.52
N MET A 743 36.36 29.06 18.69
CA MET A 743 37.06 29.20 17.40
C MET A 743 36.09 29.26 16.20
N VAL A 744 34.88 28.72 16.36
CA VAL A 744 33.79 28.81 15.38
C VAL A 744 33.35 30.27 15.18
N ASP A 745 33.01 30.65 13.95
CA ASP A 745 32.66 32.02 13.61
C ASP A 745 31.32 32.45 14.21
N GLN A 746 31.37 33.31 15.22
CA GLN A 746 30.19 33.86 15.89
C GLN A 746 29.38 34.80 14.98
N SER A 747 29.98 35.40 13.94
CA SER A 747 29.24 36.27 13.00
C SER A 747 28.24 35.49 12.14
N ALA A 748 28.43 34.19 11.98
CA ALA A 748 27.49 33.28 11.31
C ALA A 748 26.28 32.90 12.18
N GLY A 749 26.18 33.44 13.40
CA GLY A 749 25.15 33.13 14.38
C GLY A 749 25.44 31.86 15.18
N ASN A 750 24.42 31.38 15.89
CA ASN A 750 24.54 30.26 16.83
C ASN A 750 24.69 28.92 16.10
N TRP A 751 25.94 28.56 15.79
CA TRP A 751 26.30 27.24 15.25
C TRP A 751 25.88 26.11 16.20
N PRO A 752 25.09 25.14 15.73
CA PRO A 752 24.82 23.92 16.48
C PRO A 752 26.13 23.14 16.72
N PHE A 753 26.52 22.96 17.98
CA PHE A 753 27.85 22.46 18.35
C PHE A 753 28.17 21.06 17.78
N VAL A 754 27.16 20.17 17.68
CA VAL A 754 27.34 18.83 17.10
C VAL A 754 27.71 18.92 15.62
N GLN A 755 26.96 19.72 14.85
CA GLN A 755 27.20 19.99 13.44
C GLN A 755 28.55 20.68 13.22
N ALA A 756 28.88 21.69 14.03
CA ALA A 756 30.17 22.37 13.99
C ALA A 756 31.35 21.40 14.22
N LYS A 757 31.23 20.51 15.22
CA LYS A 757 32.24 19.49 15.52
C LYS A 757 32.35 18.43 14.41
N GLN A 758 31.22 18.02 13.81
CA GLN A 758 31.22 17.12 12.66
C GLN A 758 31.94 17.73 11.44
N LEU A 759 31.66 19.00 11.11
CA LEU A 759 32.34 19.72 10.03
C LEU A 759 33.83 19.93 10.33
N ALA A 760 34.21 20.22 11.58
CA ALA A 760 35.61 20.32 11.98
C ALA A 760 36.37 19.01 11.72
N HIS A 761 35.87 17.88 12.22
CA HIS A 761 36.47 16.57 11.97
C HIS A 761 36.50 16.20 10.49
N LEU A 762 35.44 16.51 9.74
CA LEU A 762 35.37 16.25 8.30
C LEU A 762 36.42 17.07 7.53
N GLY A 763 36.50 18.38 7.78
CA GLY A 763 37.47 19.27 7.15
C GLY A 763 38.93 18.87 7.43
N LEU A 764 39.23 18.41 8.65
CA LEU A 764 40.54 17.87 9.03
C LEU A 764 40.86 16.56 8.30
N ARG A 765 39.92 15.60 8.24
CA ARG A 765 40.11 14.35 7.48
C ARG A 765 40.31 14.60 5.99
N CYS A 766 39.57 15.54 5.41
CA CYS A 766 39.73 15.94 4.01
C CYS A 766 41.10 16.60 3.76
N SER A 767 41.60 17.42 4.70
CA SER A 767 42.89 18.10 4.61
C SER A 767 44.09 17.32 5.18
N ASP A 768 43.97 15.99 5.31
CA ASP A 768 45.12 15.14 5.68
C ASP A 768 46.26 15.28 4.64
N THR A 769 47.50 15.30 5.12
CA THR A 769 48.69 15.41 4.27
C THR A 769 48.79 14.24 3.27
N SER A 770 48.34 13.04 3.64
CA SER A 770 48.37 11.87 2.76
C SER A 770 47.02 11.53 2.14
N ARG A 771 46.98 11.45 0.81
CA ARG A 771 45.79 11.17 -0.02
C ARG A 771 45.01 9.94 0.42
N ARG A 772 45.71 8.89 0.88
CA ARG A 772 45.11 7.61 1.28
C ARG A 772 44.28 7.67 2.57
N ASN A 773 44.47 8.71 3.37
CA ASN A 773 43.72 8.93 4.61
C ASN A 773 42.45 9.78 4.37
N ARG A 774 42.39 10.48 3.22
CA ARG A 774 41.30 11.39 2.87
C ARG A 774 40.04 10.57 2.54
N PRO A 775 38.87 10.96 3.06
CA PRO A 775 37.62 10.23 2.88
C PRO A 775 37.13 10.26 1.42
N ASP A 776 36.35 9.26 1.03
CA ASP A 776 35.67 9.24 -0.27
C ASP A 776 34.49 10.22 -0.32
N LEU A 777 34.37 10.97 -1.43
CA LEU A 777 33.34 11.99 -1.62
C LEU A 777 31.91 11.44 -1.51
N VAL A 778 31.63 10.26 -2.03
CA VAL A 778 30.25 9.71 -2.08
C VAL A 778 29.99 8.79 -0.89
N ALA A 779 30.94 7.91 -0.55
CA ALA A 779 30.76 6.89 0.47
C ALA A 779 30.87 7.44 1.91
N GLU A 780 31.59 8.55 2.12
CA GLU A 780 31.83 9.13 3.44
C GLU A 780 31.41 10.60 3.56
N ILE A 781 31.94 11.49 2.72
CA ILE A 781 31.72 12.94 2.84
C ILE A 781 30.23 13.28 2.61
N TRP A 782 29.66 12.87 1.48
CA TRP A 782 28.28 13.16 1.10
C TRP A 782 27.26 12.66 2.12
N ARG A 783 27.51 11.47 2.71
CA ARG A 783 26.63 10.90 3.75
C ARG A 783 26.49 11.76 4.99
N VAL A 784 27.52 12.55 5.33
CA VAL A 784 27.48 13.50 6.46
C VAL A 784 26.90 14.83 6.00
N VAL A 785 27.33 15.33 4.84
CA VAL A 785 27.01 16.70 4.38
C VAL A 785 25.57 16.82 3.84
N GLU A 786 25.05 15.84 3.11
CA GLU A 786 23.70 15.92 2.51
C GLU A 786 22.58 16.11 3.54
N PRO A 787 22.50 15.33 4.64
CA PRO A 787 21.48 15.56 5.68
C PRO A 787 21.62 16.94 6.34
N MET A 788 22.86 17.39 6.58
CA MET A 788 23.14 18.70 7.18
C MET A 788 22.70 19.85 6.26
N MET A 789 22.99 19.76 4.97
CA MET A 789 22.53 20.70 3.95
C MET A 789 21.00 20.74 3.87
N LYS A 790 20.33 19.58 3.85
CA LYS A 790 18.85 19.52 3.79
C LYS A 790 18.20 20.16 5.02
N ALA A 791 18.72 19.85 6.22
CA ALA A 791 18.23 20.47 7.46
C ALA A 791 18.45 22.00 7.47
N ALA A 792 19.62 22.47 7.03
CA ALA A 792 19.92 23.89 6.90
C ALA A 792 18.96 24.58 5.91
N SER A 793 18.76 24.02 4.72
CA SER A 793 17.86 24.59 3.70
C SER A 793 16.40 24.67 4.16
N LEU A 794 15.89 23.68 4.90
CA LEU A 794 14.55 23.74 5.48
C LEU A 794 14.38 24.94 6.45
N SER A 795 15.40 25.23 7.25
CA SER A 795 15.40 26.39 8.16
C SER A 795 15.61 27.74 7.47
N VAL A 796 16.10 27.77 6.23
CA VAL A 796 16.20 28.99 5.41
C VAL A 796 14.87 29.27 4.69
N SER A 797 14.15 28.24 4.22
CA SER A 797 12.83 28.40 3.59
C SER A 797 11.78 29.05 4.51
N SER A 798 11.90 28.89 5.83
CA SER A 798 11.08 29.61 6.82
C SER A 798 11.43 31.09 7.01
N VAL A 799 12.52 31.58 6.41
CA VAL A 799 13.00 32.97 6.53
C VAL A 799 12.77 33.78 5.24
N SER A 800 12.54 33.12 4.10
CA SER A 800 12.41 33.76 2.78
C SER A 800 11.14 34.60 2.54
N TYR A 801 10.28 34.78 3.55
CA TYR A 801 9.14 35.71 3.54
C TYR A 801 9.17 36.62 4.77
N ASN A 802 10.23 37.41 4.93
CA ASN A 802 10.11 38.76 5.49
C ASN A 802 11.27 39.64 5.03
N SER A 803 10.94 40.69 4.28
CA SER A 803 11.87 41.75 3.91
C SER A 803 12.27 42.58 5.13
N PHE A 804 13.50 43.09 5.12
CA PHE A 804 14.06 44.02 6.11
C PHE A 804 13.04 45.00 6.72
N SER A 805 12.71 44.82 8.00
CA SER A 805 12.38 45.90 8.92
C SER A 805 12.57 45.45 10.38
N GLU A 806 13.41 46.21 11.08
CA GLU A 806 13.58 46.35 12.54
C GLU A 806 13.64 45.12 13.47
N GLU A 807 14.67 45.13 14.32
CA GLU A 807 14.84 44.21 15.45
C GLU A 807 13.61 44.23 16.36
N ASN A 808 12.81 43.17 16.30
CA ASN A 808 11.73 42.95 17.26
C ASN A 808 11.84 41.53 17.80
N TYR A 809 11.84 41.42 19.13
CA TYR A 809 11.81 40.16 19.88
C TYR A 809 10.50 39.43 19.58
N GLN A 810 10.52 38.61 18.53
CA GLN A 810 9.28 38.08 17.96
C GLN A 810 8.70 36.99 18.85
N ILE A 811 7.55 37.30 19.45
CA ILE A 811 6.80 36.42 20.34
C ILE A 811 6.49 35.11 19.60
N PRO A 812 6.88 33.93 20.13
CA PRO A 812 6.52 32.66 19.53
C PRO A 812 5.00 32.55 19.36
N SER A 813 4.53 32.25 18.15
CA SER A 813 3.10 32.31 17.81
C SER A 813 2.22 31.40 18.65
N TYR A 814 2.76 30.29 19.16
CA TYR A 814 2.07 29.37 20.07
C TYR A 814 1.95 29.88 21.51
N PHE A 815 2.55 31.02 21.87
CA PHE A 815 2.28 31.73 23.11
C PHE A 815 1.12 32.72 22.99
N ILE A 816 0.66 33.02 21.77
CA ILE A 816 -0.37 34.01 21.49
C ILE A 816 -1.76 33.34 21.52
N CYS A 817 -2.71 33.93 22.24
CA CYS A 817 -4.09 33.46 22.29
C CYS A 817 -4.77 33.68 20.93
N PRO A 818 -5.42 32.66 20.33
CA PRO A 818 -6.14 32.85 19.07
C PRO A 818 -7.29 33.87 19.10
N ILE A 819 -7.91 34.08 20.26
CA ILE A 819 -9.05 35.01 20.43
C ILE A 819 -8.55 36.44 20.69
N PHE A 820 -7.71 36.63 21.72
CA PHE A 820 -7.25 37.97 22.12
C PHE A 820 -6.06 38.49 21.31
N GLN A 821 -5.33 37.62 20.59
CA GLN A 821 -4.09 37.96 19.86
C GLN A 821 -2.97 38.53 20.77
N GLU A 822 -3.02 38.22 22.06
CA GLU A 822 -2.04 38.59 23.10
C GLU A 822 -1.39 37.35 23.75
N VAL A 823 -0.30 37.52 24.49
CA VAL A 823 0.41 36.41 25.16
C VAL A 823 -0.45 35.82 26.29
N MET A 824 -0.63 34.50 26.27
CA MET A 824 -1.43 33.79 27.26
C MET A 824 -0.80 33.81 28.66
N SER A 825 -1.56 34.28 29.64
CA SER A 825 -1.22 34.31 31.07
C SER A 825 -1.80 33.12 31.84
N ASP A 826 -2.96 32.59 31.44
CA ASP A 826 -3.56 31.35 31.96
C ASP A 826 -4.07 30.44 30.82
N PRO A 827 -3.17 29.76 30.08
CA PRO A 827 -3.56 28.97 28.93
C PRO A 827 -4.40 27.73 29.31
N LEU A 828 -5.62 27.63 28.77
CA LEU A 828 -6.54 26.49 28.89
C LEU A 828 -6.76 25.81 27.54
N ILE A 829 -6.78 24.48 27.53
CA ILE A 829 -7.11 23.65 26.37
C ILE A 829 -8.63 23.42 26.36
N ALA A 830 -9.29 23.66 25.22
CA ALA A 830 -10.69 23.33 25.02
C ALA A 830 -10.86 21.96 24.32
N ALA A 831 -12.11 21.48 24.20
CA ALA A 831 -12.44 20.18 23.62
C ALA A 831 -12.06 20.02 22.13
N ASP A 832 -11.73 21.10 21.43
CA ASP A 832 -11.18 21.10 20.07
C ASP A 832 -9.65 20.84 20.03
N GLY A 833 -8.99 20.74 21.19
CA GLY A 833 -7.55 20.54 21.32
C GLY A 833 -6.72 21.83 21.18
N PHE A 834 -7.34 22.98 20.92
CA PHE A 834 -6.65 24.27 20.86
C PHE A 834 -6.50 24.87 22.26
N THR A 835 -5.44 25.66 22.44
CA THR A 835 -5.17 26.37 23.70
C THR A 835 -5.49 27.85 23.55
N TYR A 836 -6.18 28.40 24.55
CA TYR A 836 -6.69 29.77 24.59
C TYR A 836 -6.39 30.41 25.95
N GLU A 837 -6.48 31.73 26.05
CA GLU A 837 -6.45 32.42 27.34
C GLU A 837 -7.72 32.08 28.14
N ALA A 838 -7.60 31.85 29.45
CA ALA A 838 -8.68 31.38 30.30
C ALA A 838 -9.91 32.30 30.24
N GLU A 839 -9.70 33.61 30.28
CA GLU A 839 -10.79 34.60 30.24
C GLU A 839 -11.46 34.64 28.86
N ALA A 840 -10.68 34.48 27.78
CA ALA A 840 -11.18 34.52 26.42
C ALA A 840 -12.11 33.34 26.10
N ILE A 841 -11.68 32.12 26.42
CA ILE A 841 -12.47 30.91 26.09
C ILE A 841 -13.67 30.74 27.02
N LYS A 842 -13.57 31.15 28.30
CA LYS A 842 -14.73 31.19 29.20
C LYS A 842 -15.75 32.22 28.73
N GLY A 843 -15.32 33.46 28.43
CA GLY A 843 -16.21 34.49 27.90
C GLY A 843 -16.91 34.08 26.60
N TRP A 844 -16.24 33.33 25.73
CA TRP A 844 -16.83 32.76 24.51
C TRP A 844 -17.94 31.74 24.83
N ILE A 845 -17.67 30.76 25.70
CA ILE A 845 -18.64 29.74 26.12
C ILE A 845 -19.81 30.36 26.91
N ASP A 846 -19.53 31.24 27.86
CA ASP A 846 -20.52 31.93 28.71
C ASP A 846 -21.43 32.87 27.90
N SER A 847 -20.98 33.31 26.71
CA SER A 847 -21.80 34.06 25.74
C SER A 847 -22.79 33.17 24.96
N GLY A 848 -22.82 31.86 25.20
CA GLY A 848 -23.71 30.90 24.56
C GLY A 848 -23.20 30.32 23.24
N HIS A 849 -21.89 30.42 22.96
CA HIS A 849 -21.29 29.79 21.77
C HIS A 849 -20.87 28.35 22.05
N GLU A 850 -21.52 27.40 21.36
CA GLU A 850 -21.16 25.97 21.39
C GLU A 850 -20.13 25.58 20.31
N THR A 851 -19.52 26.53 19.60
CA THR A 851 -18.54 26.27 18.52
C THR A 851 -17.12 26.69 18.89
N SER A 852 -16.14 25.99 18.30
CA SER A 852 -14.71 26.24 18.42
C SER A 852 -14.35 27.63 17.86
N PRO A 853 -13.71 28.51 18.64
CA PRO A 853 -13.26 29.81 18.14
C PRO A 853 -12.28 29.73 16.96
N MET A 854 -11.49 28.65 16.87
CA MET A 854 -10.49 28.45 15.80
C MET A 854 -11.06 27.80 14.53
N THR A 855 -12.02 26.88 14.67
CA THR A 855 -12.49 26.06 13.53
C THR A 855 -13.96 26.27 13.17
N ASN A 856 -14.72 26.95 14.03
CA ASN A 856 -16.16 27.15 13.94
C ASN A 856 -16.99 25.85 13.88
N LEU A 857 -16.39 24.72 14.27
CA LEU A 857 -17.06 23.41 14.43
C LEU A 857 -17.66 23.30 15.84
N GLN A 858 -18.70 22.50 16.03
CA GLN A 858 -19.32 22.31 17.35
C GLN A 858 -18.35 21.64 18.32
N LEU A 859 -18.22 22.18 19.54
CA LEU A 859 -17.36 21.64 20.59
C LEU A 859 -17.99 20.38 21.20
N PRO A 860 -17.25 19.26 21.34
CA PRO A 860 -17.77 18.03 21.94
C PRO A 860 -18.26 18.20 23.39
N ASN A 861 -17.65 19.12 24.13
CA ASN A 861 -18.07 19.57 25.46
C ASN A 861 -17.46 20.95 25.76
N CYS A 862 -17.86 21.55 26.89
CA CYS A 862 -17.32 22.83 27.39
C CYS A 862 -16.26 22.65 28.50
N GLU A 863 -15.61 21.47 28.60
CA GLU A 863 -14.57 21.26 29.61
C GLU A 863 -13.27 21.95 29.18
N LEU A 864 -12.63 22.63 30.15
CA LEU A 864 -11.40 23.40 29.95
C LEU A 864 -10.28 22.84 30.82
N ILE A 865 -9.18 22.40 30.20
CA ILE A 865 -8.07 21.72 30.87
C ILE A 865 -6.86 22.67 30.97
N PRO A 866 -6.31 22.95 32.16
CA PRO A 866 -5.16 23.86 32.28
C PRO A 866 -3.87 23.37 31.59
N ASN A 867 -3.35 24.14 30.63
CA ASN A 867 -2.10 23.85 29.92
C ASN A 867 -0.88 24.31 30.74
N ARG A 868 -0.60 23.61 31.84
CA ARG A 868 0.50 23.92 32.76
C ARG A 868 1.88 23.93 32.08
N THR A 869 2.07 23.09 31.08
CA THR A 869 3.30 23.02 30.28
C THR A 869 3.52 24.31 29.49
N LEU A 870 2.52 24.75 28.72
CA LEU A 870 2.62 26.00 27.96
C LEU A 870 2.77 27.21 28.88
N ARG A 871 2.04 27.25 30.00
CA ARG A 871 2.17 28.30 31.02
C ARG A 871 3.60 28.43 31.56
N SER A 872 4.25 27.29 31.82
CA SER A 872 5.63 27.27 32.32
C SER A 872 6.61 27.78 31.26
N ALA A 873 6.43 27.39 30.00
CA ALA A 873 7.25 27.86 28.88
C ALA A 873 7.11 29.37 28.63
N ILE A 874 5.89 29.92 28.74
CA ILE A 874 5.64 31.37 28.64
C ILE A 874 6.33 32.11 29.79
N GLN A 875 6.24 31.61 31.03
CA GLN A 875 6.90 32.22 32.19
C GLN A 875 8.43 32.19 32.07
N GLU A 876 9.02 31.08 31.59
CA GLU A 876 10.45 30.98 31.33
C GLU A 876 10.90 31.97 30.24
N TRP A 877 10.14 32.07 29.14
CA TRP A 877 10.39 33.03 28.07
C TRP A 877 10.31 34.48 28.57
N LEU A 878 9.29 34.85 29.35
CA LEU A 878 9.17 36.18 29.97
C LEU A 878 10.36 36.49 30.92
N GLN A 879 10.86 35.50 31.67
CA GLN A 879 12.06 35.66 32.50
C GLN A 879 13.34 35.83 31.68
N MET A 880 13.43 35.24 30.49
CA MET A 880 14.55 35.48 29.57
C MET A 880 14.50 36.91 29.01
N GLN A 881 13.31 37.42 28.65
CA GLN A 881 13.14 38.81 28.18
C GLN A 881 13.45 39.87 29.25
N GLN A 882 13.36 39.53 30.54
CA GLN A 882 13.72 40.43 31.64
C GLN A 882 15.22 40.40 32.03
N ARG A 883 16.03 39.57 31.36
CA ARG A 883 17.48 39.40 31.63
C ARG A 883 18.38 39.88 30.49
N SER A 884 17.79 40.19 29.34
CA SER A 884 18.37 40.98 28.24
C SER A 884 18.16 42.47 28.47
#